data_AF-A0A959Q7Y5-F1
#
_entry.id   AF-A0A959Q7Y5-F1
#
_cell.length_a   1.000
_cell.length_b   1.000
_cell.length_c   1.000
_cell.angle_alpha   90.00
_cell.angle_beta   90.00
_cell.angle_gamma   90.00
#
_symmetry.space_group_name_H-M   'P 1'
#
loop_
_entity.id
_entity.type
_entity.pdbx_description
1 polymer ?
#
loop_
_entity_poly.entity_id
_entity_poly.type
_entity_poly.pdbx_seq_one_letter_code
_entity_poly.pdbx_strand_id
1 'polypeptide(L)'
;LNGATAIEPDGFIDFEKDFKAPPIVVTEYTKLDGQTGQLEDLTSELGRQKRIVIRPSDRFISLKFVLLDPMESDRIAYSYRLDDQTEAWTPISGNVLRFSGLPYGKYLLRIRAQAADGRFVPDEWQMPIIVSRPFYLQSWFWLIVLAALAASMFGFLRLRTTQLRQRQRRLEATVRERTQTIERQAEQLRRLDEARSRFFANLSHDLRTPLALIMAPISSLLGSVRLEEGERRLAQSVWRNARHLQDLIDELLELSQHDAAFPREEAEPVYLAELLGTLITQFEPFAHERGVQLQLVTVIPSEQSFLLDAEKLDRILRNLLTNALKHTDRGDWVSLRASDEQGKLLIGVVDSGSGIDPDDLPHVFERYFQSKKVGERPEGKGIGLALSQELAEVLGGRLWVESKLGQGSAFFLSLPMRKSKAAPERRLSDQPEQIPVGDSPGSGLILVVEDHPEMREYLETLLGEGHRTVSVGDGAEALQWLEKNQPDLIVSDYMMPVVDGLALLERLKSDDRWWSIPVIMLTARADLRDKLKALRIGVDDYLVKPFSAAELVARVNNLLRGRLQRLSPELWQNGGMSQTDAQWLAQLEAVVQEEQSNEQFSVSELAYRLAMSERHLQRRIRELTGLSPVMYIRQVRLQKARVLLETREYQTVAEVSFAVGFATPAYFSKLYKDAFGKSPSDYL
;
A
#
# COMPACT_ATOMS: atom_id res chain seq x y z
N LEU A 1 -128.85 -70.50 -61.89
CA LEU A 1 -128.28 -70.85 -63.22
C LEU A 1 -126.77 -70.82 -63.08
N ASN A 2 -126.18 -71.97 -63.40
CA ASN A 2 -124.77 -72.31 -63.42
C ASN A 2 -123.91 -71.21 -64.05
N GLY A 3 -122.87 -70.76 -63.36
CA GLY A 3 -121.86 -69.88 -63.92
C GLY A 3 -120.53 -70.17 -63.25
N ALA A 4 -119.67 -70.94 -63.92
CA ALA A 4 -118.36 -71.32 -63.47
C ALA A 4 -117.48 -70.07 -63.21
N THR A 5 -116.85 -70.02 -62.04
CA THR A 5 -115.75 -69.07 -61.78
C THR A 5 -114.50 -69.60 -62.47
N ALA A 6 -114.20 -69.07 -63.66
CA ALA A 6 -112.91 -69.27 -64.30
C ALA A 6 -111.89 -68.36 -63.61
N ILE A 7 -110.81 -68.95 -63.08
CA ILE A 7 -109.63 -68.21 -62.65
C ILE A 7 -108.74 -68.10 -63.88
N GLU A 8 -108.51 -66.88 -64.34
CA GLU A 8 -107.64 -66.54 -65.46
C GLU A 8 -106.21 -66.30 -64.89
N PRO A 9 -105.27 -67.24 -65.03
CA PRO A 9 -103.96 -67.17 -64.35
C PRO A 9 -103.08 -66.02 -64.88
N ASP A 10 -103.36 -65.55 -66.09
CA ASP A 10 -102.58 -64.50 -66.77
C ASP A 10 -102.89 -63.08 -66.25
N GLY A 11 -103.87 -62.95 -65.35
CA GLY A 11 -104.20 -61.72 -64.62
C GLY A 11 -103.51 -61.56 -63.27
N PHE A 12 -102.69 -62.53 -62.84
CA PHE A 12 -101.81 -62.32 -61.69
C PHE A 12 -100.72 -61.33 -62.09
N ILE A 13 -100.85 -60.08 -61.62
CA ILE A 13 -99.73 -59.16 -61.56
C ILE A 13 -98.65 -59.88 -60.76
N ASP A 14 -97.50 -60.07 -61.39
CA ASP A 14 -96.27 -60.56 -60.80
C ASP A 14 -95.91 -59.62 -59.63
N PHE A 15 -96.38 -59.95 -58.41
CA PHE A 15 -96.11 -59.17 -57.20
C PHE A 15 -94.61 -59.06 -56.91
N GLU A 16 -93.76 -59.81 -57.61
CA GLU A 16 -92.30 -59.72 -57.52
C GLU A 16 -91.71 -58.44 -58.14
N LYS A 17 -92.40 -57.75 -59.06
CA LYS A 17 -91.77 -56.60 -59.78
C LYS A 17 -91.92 -55.24 -59.10
N ASP A 18 -92.86 -55.07 -58.16
CA ASP A 18 -93.09 -53.81 -57.44
C ASP A 18 -93.02 -53.94 -55.91
N PHE A 19 -92.50 -55.05 -55.38
CA PHE A 19 -92.25 -55.19 -53.95
C PHE A 19 -91.05 -54.32 -53.56
N LYS A 20 -91.32 -53.06 -53.15
CA LYS A 20 -90.35 -52.28 -52.38
C LYS A 20 -90.11 -53.02 -51.08
N ALA A 21 -88.93 -53.63 -50.97
CA ALA A 21 -88.50 -54.28 -49.75
C ALA A 21 -88.68 -53.32 -48.57
N PRO A 22 -89.29 -53.77 -47.46
CA PRO A 22 -89.57 -52.89 -46.33
C PRO A 22 -88.28 -52.26 -45.79
N PRO A 23 -88.30 -50.98 -45.39
CA PRO A 23 -87.09 -50.34 -44.89
C PRO A 23 -86.69 -50.91 -43.52
N ILE A 24 -85.38 -50.91 -43.26
CA ILE A 24 -84.85 -51.18 -41.92
C ILE A 24 -85.16 -49.96 -41.04
N VAL A 25 -85.91 -50.17 -39.96
CA VAL A 25 -86.25 -49.11 -39.01
C VAL A 25 -85.61 -49.40 -37.66
N VAL A 26 -84.93 -48.40 -37.09
CA VAL A 26 -84.44 -48.45 -35.71
C VAL A 26 -85.62 -48.22 -34.78
N THR A 27 -85.89 -49.21 -33.94
CA THR A 27 -87.01 -49.22 -32.99
C THR A 27 -86.58 -48.73 -31.61
N GLU A 28 -85.30 -48.87 -31.27
CA GLU A 28 -84.76 -48.48 -29.98
C GLU A 28 -83.28 -48.05 -30.12
N TYR A 29 -82.92 -46.92 -29.52
CA TYR A 29 -81.54 -46.47 -29.37
C TYR A 29 -81.29 -46.10 -27.91
N THR A 30 -80.52 -46.94 -27.23
CA THR A 30 -80.17 -46.74 -25.81
C THR A 30 -78.68 -46.55 -25.61
N LYS A 31 -78.31 -45.71 -24.64
CA LYS A 31 -76.92 -45.37 -24.31
C LYS A 31 -76.73 -45.45 -22.80
N LEU A 32 -75.70 -46.16 -22.34
CA LEU A 32 -75.33 -46.20 -20.93
C LEU A 32 -74.27 -45.13 -20.64
N ASP A 33 -74.64 -44.09 -19.90
CA ASP A 33 -73.68 -43.10 -19.41
C ASP A 33 -72.83 -43.71 -18.29
N GLY A 34 -71.51 -43.70 -18.45
CA GLY A 34 -70.58 -44.25 -17.47
C GLY A 34 -70.35 -43.40 -16.23
N GLN A 35 -70.77 -42.14 -16.20
CA GLN A 35 -70.72 -41.27 -15.02
C GLN A 35 -71.93 -41.48 -14.11
N THR A 36 -73.14 -41.56 -14.69
CA THR A 36 -74.39 -41.73 -13.92
C THR A 36 -74.79 -43.19 -13.76
N GLY A 37 -74.28 -44.09 -14.60
CA GLY A 37 -74.68 -45.50 -14.66
C GLY A 37 -76.11 -45.69 -15.14
N GLN A 38 -76.76 -44.63 -15.66
CA GLN A 38 -78.14 -44.68 -16.11
C GLN A 38 -78.23 -44.96 -17.61
N LEU A 39 -79.27 -45.72 -17.98
CA LEU A 39 -79.57 -46.07 -19.35
C LEU A 39 -80.51 -45.00 -19.92
N GLU A 40 -79.99 -44.22 -20.86
CA GLU A 40 -80.74 -43.16 -21.56
C GLU A 40 -81.34 -43.72 -22.85
N ASP A 41 -82.65 -43.55 -23.03
CA ASP A 41 -83.32 -43.81 -24.31
C ASP A 41 -83.29 -42.55 -25.18
N LEU A 42 -82.59 -42.64 -26.30
CA LEU A 42 -82.34 -41.56 -27.24
C LEU A 42 -83.01 -41.81 -28.60
N THR A 43 -83.96 -42.75 -28.66
CA THR A 43 -84.67 -43.14 -29.89
C THR A 43 -85.32 -41.94 -30.59
N SER A 44 -85.94 -41.04 -29.82
CA SER A 44 -86.57 -39.82 -30.36
C SER A 44 -85.56 -38.79 -30.90
N GLU A 45 -84.33 -38.78 -30.40
CA GLU A 45 -83.27 -37.87 -30.83
C GLU A 45 -82.57 -38.33 -32.10
N LEU A 46 -82.53 -39.64 -32.35
CA LEU A 46 -81.88 -40.23 -33.52
C LEU A 46 -82.46 -39.69 -34.83
N GLY A 47 -83.79 -39.54 -34.89
CA GLY A 47 -84.49 -38.97 -36.05
C GLY A 47 -84.23 -37.48 -36.27
N ARG A 48 -83.93 -36.72 -35.20
CA ARG A 48 -83.65 -35.26 -35.26
C ARG A 48 -82.20 -34.95 -35.60
N GLN A 49 -81.25 -35.63 -34.94
CA GLN A 49 -79.83 -35.30 -35.03
C GLN A 49 -79.14 -35.94 -36.24
N LYS A 50 -79.74 -37.01 -36.81
CA LYS A 50 -79.22 -37.79 -37.95
C LYS A 50 -77.75 -38.21 -37.79
N ARG A 51 -77.30 -38.37 -36.54
CA ARG A 51 -75.96 -38.81 -36.15
C ARG A 51 -75.99 -39.37 -34.74
N ILE A 52 -75.05 -40.25 -34.43
CA ILE A 52 -74.81 -40.78 -33.08
C ILE A 52 -73.52 -40.14 -32.56
N VAL A 53 -73.56 -39.51 -31.39
CA VAL A 53 -72.36 -38.94 -30.75
C VAL A 53 -72.02 -39.75 -29.51
N ILE A 54 -70.83 -40.33 -29.49
CA ILE A 54 -70.30 -41.09 -28.36
C ILE A 54 -69.32 -40.20 -27.60
N ARG A 55 -69.57 -40.03 -26.30
CA ARG A 55 -68.68 -39.34 -25.36
C ARG A 55 -67.73 -40.34 -24.71
N PRO A 56 -66.51 -39.92 -24.30
CA PRO A 56 -65.59 -40.79 -23.57
C PRO A 56 -66.16 -41.37 -22.28
N SER A 57 -67.19 -40.74 -21.71
CA SER A 57 -67.91 -41.22 -20.53
C SER A 57 -68.86 -42.38 -20.84
N ASP A 58 -69.27 -42.58 -22.09
CA ASP A 58 -70.30 -43.57 -22.43
C ASP A 58 -69.71 -44.99 -22.44
N ARG A 59 -70.36 -45.95 -21.76
CA ARG A 59 -69.86 -47.33 -21.63
C ARG A 59 -70.22 -48.20 -22.83
N PHE A 60 -71.48 -48.14 -23.25
CA PHE A 60 -71.95 -48.79 -24.47
C PHE A 60 -73.14 -48.07 -25.08
N ILE A 61 -73.33 -48.33 -26.37
CA ILE A 61 -74.52 -47.95 -27.15
C ILE A 61 -75.17 -49.21 -27.67
N SER A 62 -76.50 -49.27 -27.63
CA SER A 62 -77.30 -50.37 -28.16
C SER A 62 -78.32 -49.83 -29.16
N LEU A 63 -78.35 -50.40 -30.36
CA LEU A 63 -79.32 -50.10 -31.41
C LEU A 63 -80.14 -51.35 -31.68
N LYS A 64 -81.46 -51.24 -31.58
CA LYS A 64 -82.40 -52.30 -31.96
C LYS A 64 -83.13 -51.89 -33.23
N PHE A 65 -83.13 -52.76 -34.23
CA PHE A 65 -83.74 -52.50 -35.53
C PHE A 65 -84.62 -53.66 -35.96
N VAL A 66 -85.55 -53.39 -36.85
CA VAL A 66 -86.46 -54.40 -37.41
C VAL A 66 -86.63 -54.09 -38.89
N LEU A 67 -86.55 -55.14 -39.70
CA LEU A 67 -87.05 -55.12 -41.07
C LEU A 67 -88.57 -55.31 -41.01
N LEU A 68 -89.34 -54.36 -41.57
CA LEU A 68 -90.82 -54.36 -41.54
C LEU A 68 -91.41 -55.41 -42.51
N ASP A 69 -91.01 -56.68 -42.38
CA ASP A 69 -91.49 -57.81 -43.18
C ASP A 69 -92.58 -58.60 -42.43
N PRO A 70 -93.78 -58.81 -42.99
CA PRO A 70 -94.86 -59.57 -42.34
C PRO A 70 -94.64 -61.10 -42.23
N MET A 71 -93.60 -61.67 -42.84
CA MET A 71 -93.38 -63.13 -42.89
C MET A 71 -92.15 -63.57 -42.05
N GLU A 72 -92.38 -64.47 -41.08
CA GLU A 72 -91.39 -65.14 -40.19
C GLU A 72 -90.16 -64.31 -39.76
N SER A 73 -90.30 -63.52 -38.68
CA SER A 73 -89.23 -62.68 -38.10
C SER A 73 -87.97 -63.44 -37.66
N ASP A 74 -88.06 -64.74 -37.42
CA ASP A 74 -86.97 -65.55 -36.87
C ASP A 74 -85.94 -65.99 -37.93
N ARG A 75 -86.20 -65.76 -39.22
CA ARG A 75 -85.29 -66.12 -40.33
C ARG A 75 -84.54 -64.92 -40.92
N ILE A 76 -84.74 -63.72 -40.40
CA ILE A 76 -84.09 -62.50 -40.90
C ILE A 76 -82.68 -62.39 -40.32
N ALA A 77 -81.67 -62.32 -41.19
CA ALA A 77 -80.28 -62.15 -40.79
C ALA A 77 -79.82 -60.70 -41.03
N TYR A 78 -79.17 -60.10 -40.04
CA TYR A 78 -78.64 -58.74 -40.15
C TYR A 78 -77.12 -58.75 -40.19
N SER A 79 -76.53 -57.76 -40.86
CA SER A 79 -75.08 -57.54 -40.87
C SER A 79 -74.78 -56.05 -40.81
N TYR A 80 -73.67 -55.69 -40.19
CA TYR A 80 -73.21 -54.30 -40.16
C TYR A 80 -71.79 -54.14 -40.70
N ARG A 81 -71.46 -52.90 -41.07
CA ARG A 81 -70.11 -52.47 -41.42
C ARG A 81 -69.84 -51.07 -40.85
N LEU A 82 -68.59 -50.84 -40.44
CA LEU A 82 -68.07 -49.52 -40.10
C LEU A 82 -67.00 -49.16 -41.13
N ASP A 83 -67.31 -48.21 -42.02
CA ASP A 83 -66.50 -47.92 -43.22
C ASP A 83 -65.04 -47.49 -42.93
N ASP A 84 -64.69 -47.15 -41.68
CA ASP A 84 -63.33 -46.72 -41.27
C ASP A 84 -62.57 -47.81 -40.47
N GLN A 85 -63.15 -49.02 -40.27
CA GLN A 85 -62.48 -50.12 -39.53
C GLN A 85 -62.63 -51.52 -40.12
N THR A 86 -63.72 -51.83 -40.83
CA THR A 86 -63.96 -53.17 -41.37
C THR A 86 -64.30 -53.13 -42.85
N GLU A 87 -63.48 -53.79 -43.68
CA GLU A 87 -63.79 -53.95 -45.11
C GLU A 87 -64.90 -54.99 -45.35
N ALA A 88 -65.00 -56.01 -44.48
CA ALA A 88 -65.99 -57.08 -44.56
C ALA A 88 -67.22 -56.83 -43.67
N TRP A 89 -68.39 -57.27 -44.13
CA TRP A 89 -69.64 -57.25 -43.37
C TRP A 89 -69.62 -58.25 -42.22
N THR A 90 -69.95 -57.79 -41.02
CA THR A 90 -69.99 -58.63 -39.81
C THR A 90 -71.44 -59.01 -39.49
N PRO A 91 -71.76 -60.30 -39.29
CA PRO A 91 -73.11 -60.75 -38.95
C PRO A 91 -73.51 -60.29 -37.53
N ILE A 92 -74.79 -59.99 -37.33
CA ILE A 92 -75.37 -59.59 -36.04
C ILE A 92 -76.22 -60.74 -35.52
N SER A 93 -76.02 -61.12 -34.25
CA SER A 93 -76.88 -62.11 -33.58
C SER A 93 -78.21 -61.48 -33.18
N GLY A 94 -79.28 -61.82 -33.89
CA GLY A 94 -80.61 -61.25 -33.69
C GLY A 94 -80.73 -59.84 -34.30
N ASN A 95 -81.38 -58.92 -33.60
CA ASN A 95 -81.72 -57.60 -34.13
C ASN A 95 -81.23 -56.43 -33.27
N VAL A 96 -80.23 -56.69 -32.42
CA VAL A 96 -79.61 -55.71 -31.52
C VAL A 96 -78.12 -55.61 -31.81
N LEU A 97 -77.63 -54.40 -32.09
CA LEU A 97 -76.22 -54.10 -32.28
C LEU A 97 -75.71 -53.28 -31.10
N ARG A 98 -74.66 -53.78 -30.42
CA ARG A 98 -74.03 -53.09 -29.29
C ARG A 98 -72.60 -52.70 -29.61
N PHE A 99 -72.27 -51.44 -29.32
CA PHE A 99 -70.90 -50.91 -29.41
C PHE A 99 -70.38 -50.59 -28.02
N SER A 100 -69.20 -51.11 -27.69
CA SER A 100 -68.44 -50.73 -26.49
C SER A 100 -67.01 -50.42 -26.90
N GLY A 101 -66.50 -49.24 -26.53
CA GLY A 101 -65.08 -48.92 -26.70
C GLY A 101 -64.62 -48.64 -28.13
N LEU A 102 -65.44 -47.97 -28.96
CA LEU A 102 -64.98 -47.50 -30.28
C LEU A 102 -63.85 -46.45 -30.11
N PRO A 103 -62.77 -46.52 -30.91
CA PRO A 103 -61.72 -45.49 -30.91
C PRO A 103 -62.24 -44.10 -31.29
N TYR A 104 -61.48 -43.04 -30.99
CA TYR A 104 -61.89 -41.67 -31.31
C TYR A 104 -61.81 -41.41 -32.82
N GLY A 105 -62.92 -41.01 -33.42
CA GLY A 105 -62.99 -40.85 -34.88
C GLY A 105 -64.39 -40.55 -35.38
N LYS A 106 -64.51 -40.47 -36.71
CA LYS A 106 -65.79 -40.37 -37.42
C LYS A 106 -66.00 -41.66 -38.19
N TYR A 107 -67.03 -42.40 -37.85
CA TYR A 107 -67.38 -43.67 -38.48
C TYR A 107 -68.71 -43.51 -39.23
N LEU A 108 -68.91 -44.30 -40.28
CA LEU A 108 -70.21 -44.46 -40.93
C LEU A 108 -70.69 -45.89 -40.69
N LEU A 109 -71.75 -46.03 -39.89
CA LEU A 109 -72.38 -47.31 -39.64
C LEU A 109 -73.36 -47.63 -40.77
N ARG A 110 -73.22 -48.80 -41.37
CA ARG A 110 -74.17 -49.34 -42.35
C ARG A 110 -74.75 -50.64 -41.82
N ILE A 111 -76.05 -50.82 -41.96
CA ILE A 111 -76.76 -52.05 -41.60
C ILE A 111 -77.53 -52.52 -42.82
N ARG A 112 -77.37 -53.80 -43.14
CA ARG A 112 -78.16 -54.48 -44.18
C ARG A 112 -78.89 -55.67 -43.57
N ALA A 113 -80.03 -56.01 -44.15
CA ALA A 113 -80.83 -57.15 -43.77
C ALA A 113 -80.93 -58.13 -44.95
N GLN A 114 -80.93 -59.41 -44.63
CA GLN A 114 -81.27 -60.49 -45.54
C GLN A 114 -82.66 -60.98 -45.14
N ALA A 115 -83.62 -60.85 -46.06
CA ALA A 115 -85.01 -61.26 -45.84
C ALA A 115 -85.12 -62.79 -45.77
N ALA A 116 -86.29 -63.30 -45.36
CA ALA A 116 -86.53 -64.73 -45.15
C ALA A 116 -86.37 -65.60 -46.42
N ASP A 117 -86.43 -64.97 -47.60
CA ASP A 117 -86.18 -65.57 -48.92
C ASP A 117 -84.68 -65.73 -49.27
N GLY A 118 -83.79 -65.25 -48.38
CA GLY A 118 -82.34 -65.28 -48.57
C GLY A 118 -81.80 -64.15 -49.44
N ARG A 119 -82.62 -63.20 -49.92
CA ARG A 119 -82.17 -62.04 -50.70
C ARG A 119 -81.84 -60.87 -49.77
N PHE A 120 -80.83 -60.08 -50.15
CA PHE A 120 -80.49 -58.85 -49.43
C PHE A 120 -81.42 -57.71 -49.84
N VAL A 121 -81.88 -56.95 -48.85
CA VAL A 121 -82.65 -55.73 -49.06
C VAL A 121 -81.74 -54.67 -49.68
N PRO A 122 -82.14 -54.03 -50.80
CA PRO A 122 -81.28 -53.07 -51.50
C PRO A 122 -81.02 -51.78 -50.70
N ASP A 123 -81.93 -51.38 -49.81
CA ASP A 123 -81.77 -50.17 -48.98
C ASP A 123 -81.02 -50.48 -47.68
N GLU A 124 -79.76 -50.01 -47.59
CA GLU A 124 -78.95 -50.06 -46.38
C GLU A 124 -79.31 -48.91 -45.43
N TRP A 125 -79.47 -49.20 -44.14
CA TRP A 125 -79.60 -48.15 -43.13
C TRP A 125 -78.23 -47.58 -42.77
N GLN A 126 -78.07 -46.27 -42.87
CA GLN A 126 -76.78 -45.60 -42.67
C GLN A 126 -76.86 -44.52 -41.58
N MET A 127 -75.84 -44.48 -40.70
CA MET A 127 -75.77 -43.51 -39.62
C MET A 127 -74.33 -43.07 -39.30
N PRO A 128 -74.02 -41.77 -39.37
CA PRO A 128 -72.73 -41.25 -38.92
C PRO A 128 -72.57 -41.39 -37.40
N ILE A 129 -71.46 -41.97 -36.95
CA ILE A 129 -71.06 -42.08 -35.54
C ILE A 129 -69.84 -41.19 -35.31
N ILE A 130 -69.90 -40.29 -34.33
CA ILE A 130 -68.80 -39.41 -33.94
C ILE A 130 -68.37 -39.74 -32.52
N VAL A 131 -67.17 -40.29 -32.36
CA VAL A 131 -66.58 -40.58 -31.05
C VAL A 131 -65.67 -39.42 -30.66
N SER A 132 -66.09 -38.64 -29.67
CA SER A 132 -65.40 -37.42 -29.24
C SER A 132 -64.14 -37.72 -28.43
N ARG A 133 -63.06 -36.96 -28.65
CA ARG A 133 -61.80 -37.08 -27.89
C ARG A 133 -61.95 -36.45 -26.49
N PRO A 134 -61.44 -37.09 -25.42
CA PRO A 134 -61.38 -36.51 -24.08
C PRO A 134 -60.68 -35.15 -24.06
N PHE A 135 -61.09 -34.28 -23.13
CA PHE A 135 -60.57 -32.91 -23.05
C PHE A 135 -59.04 -32.86 -22.86
N TYR A 136 -58.44 -33.81 -22.12
CA TYR A 136 -57.00 -33.86 -21.86
C TYR A 136 -56.16 -34.26 -23.08
N LEU A 137 -56.79 -34.74 -24.16
CA LEU A 137 -56.15 -35.03 -25.46
C LEU A 137 -56.35 -33.91 -26.48
N GLN A 138 -57.08 -32.85 -26.12
CA GLN A 138 -57.30 -31.70 -27.01
C GLN A 138 -56.15 -30.70 -26.87
N SER A 139 -55.74 -30.08 -27.98
CA SER A 139 -54.55 -29.20 -28.02
C SER A 139 -54.62 -28.01 -27.07
N TRP A 140 -55.81 -27.45 -26.83
CA TRP A 140 -55.99 -26.33 -25.91
C TRP A 140 -55.62 -26.68 -24.47
N PHE A 141 -55.85 -27.93 -24.04
CA PHE A 141 -55.51 -28.38 -22.69
C PHE A 141 -53.99 -28.38 -22.49
N TRP A 142 -53.24 -28.89 -23.48
CA TRP A 142 -51.78 -28.85 -23.46
C TRP A 142 -51.21 -27.44 -23.51
N LEU A 143 -51.86 -26.51 -24.22
CA LEU A 143 -51.49 -25.09 -24.19
C LEU A 143 -51.64 -24.49 -22.78
N ILE A 144 -52.73 -24.81 -22.07
CA ILE A 144 -52.93 -24.37 -20.67
C ILE A 144 -51.86 -24.98 -19.76
N VAL A 145 -51.58 -26.27 -19.88
CA VAL A 145 -50.53 -26.94 -19.09
C VAL A 145 -49.16 -26.28 -19.33
N LEU A 146 -48.82 -26.01 -20.59
CA LEU A 146 -47.57 -25.34 -20.95
C LEU A 146 -47.50 -23.91 -20.37
N ALA A 147 -48.59 -23.15 -20.47
CA ALA A 147 -48.68 -21.81 -19.91
C ALA A 147 -48.55 -21.82 -18.38
N ALA A 148 -49.18 -22.77 -17.70
CA ALA A 148 -49.06 -22.94 -16.25
C ALA A 148 -47.63 -23.30 -15.83
N LEU A 149 -46.96 -24.19 -16.58
CA LEU A 149 -45.55 -24.53 -16.35
C LEU A 149 -44.64 -23.31 -16.58
N ALA A 150 -44.86 -22.55 -17.65
CA ALA A 150 -44.09 -21.34 -17.94
C ALA A 150 -44.29 -20.26 -16.86
N ALA A 151 -45.52 -20.06 -16.40
CA ALA A 151 -45.84 -19.12 -15.33
C ALA A 151 -45.21 -19.54 -14.00
N SER A 152 -45.26 -20.84 -13.67
CA SER A 152 -44.62 -21.41 -12.49
C SER A 152 -43.09 -21.24 -12.54
N MET A 153 -42.47 -21.57 -13.68
CA MET A 153 -41.04 -21.37 -13.91
C MET A 153 -40.66 -19.89 -13.79
N PHE A 154 -41.43 -19.00 -14.40
CA PHE A 154 -41.20 -17.56 -14.31
C PHE A 154 -41.34 -17.04 -12.87
N GLY A 155 -42.36 -17.48 -12.14
CA GLY A 155 -42.55 -17.18 -10.72
C GLY A 155 -41.37 -17.66 -9.86
N PHE A 156 -40.92 -18.90 -10.08
CA PHE A 156 -39.75 -19.46 -9.41
C PHE A 156 -38.47 -18.66 -9.70
N LEU A 157 -38.20 -18.31 -10.96
CA LEU A 157 -37.04 -17.50 -11.34
C LEU A 157 -37.11 -16.10 -10.74
N ARG A 158 -38.29 -15.47 -10.70
CA ARG A 158 -38.51 -14.17 -10.04
C ARG A 158 -38.27 -14.24 -8.53
N LEU A 159 -38.77 -15.27 -7.86
CA LEU A 159 -38.53 -15.48 -6.42
C LEU A 159 -37.06 -15.73 -6.12
N ARG A 160 -36.40 -16.57 -6.92
CA ARG A 160 -34.97 -16.87 -6.75
C ARG A 160 -34.09 -15.64 -6.96
N THR A 161 -34.34 -14.86 -8.02
CA THR A 161 -33.58 -13.64 -8.31
C THR A 161 -33.76 -12.56 -7.25
N THR A 162 -34.97 -12.40 -6.71
CA THR A 162 -35.22 -11.44 -5.62
C THR A 162 -34.54 -11.87 -4.32
N GLN A 163 -34.58 -13.15 -3.95
CA GLN A 163 -33.84 -13.67 -2.80
C GLN A 163 -32.33 -13.48 -2.92
N LEU A 164 -31.75 -13.77 -4.10
CA LEU A 164 -30.31 -13.58 -4.33
C LEU A 164 -29.90 -12.13 -4.16
N ARG A 165 -30.68 -11.18 -4.71
CA ARG A 165 -30.43 -9.74 -4.54
C ARG A 165 -30.51 -9.30 -3.08
N GLN A 166 -31.45 -9.84 -2.30
CA GLN A 166 -31.52 -9.53 -0.86
C GLN A 166 -30.32 -10.07 -0.09
N ARG A 167 -29.87 -11.30 -0.38
CA ARG A 167 -28.65 -11.87 0.23
C ARG A 167 -27.42 -11.03 -0.12
N GLN A 168 -27.28 -10.62 -1.37
CA GLN A 168 -26.17 -9.76 -1.80
C GLN A 168 -26.15 -8.44 -1.03
N ARG A 169 -27.29 -7.75 -0.91
CA ARG A 169 -27.39 -6.50 -0.13
C ARG A 169 -27.03 -6.66 1.34
N ARG A 170 -27.46 -7.77 1.97
CA ARG A 170 -27.10 -8.08 3.36
C ARG A 170 -25.60 -8.32 3.51
N LEU A 171 -25.01 -9.09 2.60
CA LEU A 171 -23.57 -9.36 2.61
C LEU A 171 -22.77 -8.07 2.41
N GLU A 172 -23.15 -7.23 1.45
CA GLU A 172 -22.53 -5.92 1.22
C GLU A 172 -22.65 -5.00 2.44
N ALA A 173 -23.78 -5.01 3.14
CA ALA A 173 -23.96 -4.25 4.38
C ALA A 173 -23.03 -4.75 5.50
N THR A 174 -22.95 -6.06 5.72
CA THR A 174 -22.04 -6.65 6.73
C THR A 174 -20.57 -6.41 6.40
N VAL A 175 -20.18 -6.51 5.12
CA VAL A 175 -18.81 -6.20 4.70
C VAL A 175 -18.52 -4.73 4.99
N ARG A 176 -19.39 -3.80 4.61
CA ARG A 176 -19.22 -2.36 4.91
C ARG A 176 -19.09 -2.09 6.40
N GLU A 177 -19.94 -2.70 7.23
CA GLU A 177 -19.90 -2.56 8.69
C GLU A 177 -18.57 -3.08 9.27
N ARG A 178 -18.12 -4.27 8.83
CA ARG A 178 -16.83 -4.82 9.26
C ARG A 178 -15.66 -3.97 8.78
N THR A 179 -15.67 -3.49 7.54
CA THR A 179 -14.63 -2.61 7.01
C THR A 179 -14.55 -1.31 7.81
N GLN A 180 -15.69 -0.66 8.10
CA GLN A 180 -15.72 0.54 8.93
C GLN A 180 -15.23 0.28 10.36
N THR A 181 -15.55 -0.88 10.93
CA THR A 181 -15.07 -1.27 12.27
C THR A 181 -13.56 -1.45 12.28
N ILE A 182 -13.02 -2.15 11.28
CA ILE A 182 -11.58 -2.34 11.11
C ILE A 182 -10.87 -1.00 10.91
N GLU A 183 -11.42 -0.11 10.07
CA GLU A 183 -10.86 1.23 9.87
C GLU A 183 -10.82 2.03 11.17
N ARG A 184 -11.91 2.02 11.95
CA ARG A 184 -11.96 2.69 13.26
C ARG A 184 -10.95 2.10 14.25
N GLN A 185 -10.82 0.77 14.29
CA GLN A 185 -9.84 0.09 15.14
C GLN A 185 -8.41 0.44 14.73
N ALA A 186 -8.12 0.43 13.42
CA ALA A 186 -6.81 0.81 12.89
C ALA A 186 -6.47 2.27 13.18
N GLU A 187 -7.46 3.17 13.07
CA GLU A 187 -7.29 4.58 13.42
C GLU A 187 -7.07 4.78 14.93
N GLN A 188 -7.82 4.07 15.78
CA GLN A 188 -7.58 4.08 17.23
C GLN A 188 -6.18 3.57 17.57
N LEU A 189 -5.74 2.49 16.95
CA LEU A 189 -4.40 1.93 17.15
C LEU A 189 -3.33 2.96 16.76
N ARG A 190 -3.47 3.60 15.60
CA ARG A 190 -2.57 4.67 15.15
C ARG A 190 -2.56 5.86 16.11
N ARG A 191 -3.72 6.29 16.59
CA ARG A 191 -3.80 7.40 17.56
C ARG A 191 -3.11 7.05 18.88
N LEU A 192 -3.26 5.82 19.36
CA LEU A 192 -2.57 5.34 20.55
C LEU A 192 -1.05 5.30 20.33
N ASP A 193 -0.62 4.83 19.18
CA ASP A 193 0.79 4.75 18.81
C ASP A 193 1.46 6.14 18.69
N GLU A 194 0.78 7.08 18.03
CA GLU A 194 1.22 8.47 17.96
C GLU A 194 1.24 9.17 19.32
N ALA A 195 0.25 8.88 20.19
CA ALA A 195 0.21 9.43 21.54
C ALA A 195 1.33 8.86 22.41
N ARG A 196 1.61 7.56 22.30
CA ARG A 196 2.71 6.89 22.97
C ARG A 196 4.05 7.47 22.52
N SER A 197 4.28 7.62 21.21
CA SER A 197 5.49 8.21 20.65
C SER A 197 5.70 9.66 21.11
N ARG A 198 4.64 10.49 21.05
CA ARG A 198 4.69 11.87 21.55
C ARG A 198 4.98 11.95 23.05
N PHE A 199 4.39 11.05 23.84
CA PHE A 199 4.65 10.98 25.28
C PHE A 199 6.13 10.70 25.57
N PHE A 200 6.75 9.72 24.90
CA PHE A 200 8.16 9.41 25.10
C PHE A 200 9.10 10.53 24.60
N ALA A 201 8.77 11.17 23.49
CA ALA A 201 9.55 12.33 22.99
C ALA A 201 9.55 13.49 24.00
N ASN A 202 8.37 13.85 24.53
CA ASN A 202 8.24 14.90 25.55
C ASN A 202 8.94 14.49 26.85
N LEU A 203 8.72 13.26 27.31
CA LEU A 203 9.35 12.74 28.53
C LEU A 203 10.87 12.80 28.44
N SER A 204 11.46 12.46 27.29
CA SER A 204 12.91 12.56 27.13
C SER A 204 13.40 14.00 27.17
N HIS A 205 12.71 14.92 26.50
CA HIS A 205 13.07 16.33 26.56
C HIS A 205 13.05 16.83 28.02
N ASP A 206 11.98 16.50 28.76
CA ASP A 206 11.81 16.89 30.15
C ASP A 206 12.83 16.24 31.10
N LEU A 207 13.36 15.07 30.76
CA LEU A 207 14.42 14.39 31.52
C LEU A 207 15.84 14.83 31.12
N ARG A 208 16.07 15.17 29.84
CA ARG A 208 17.38 15.56 29.32
C ARG A 208 17.78 16.96 29.79
N THR A 209 16.83 17.88 29.87
CA THR A 209 17.06 19.26 30.35
C THR A 209 17.62 19.34 31.77
N PRO A 210 16.98 18.78 32.81
CA PRO A 210 17.53 18.80 34.17
C PRO A 210 18.85 18.02 34.29
N LEU A 211 19.05 17.01 33.44
CA LEU A 211 20.28 16.24 33.45
C LEU A 211 21.46 17.00 32.84
N ALA A 212 21.22 17.74 31.75
CA ALA A 212 22.20 18.65 31.16
C ALA A 212 22.61 19.74 32.17
N LEU A 213 21.63 20.29 32.90
CA LEU A 213 21.82 21.25 34.00
C LEU A 213 22.65 20.69 35.17
N ILE A 214 22.59 19.37 35.41
CA ILE A 214 23.47 18.71 36.40
C ILE A 214 24.87 18.51 35.82
N MET A 215 24.96 18.09 34.55
CA MET A 215 26.23 17.74 33.92
C MET A 215 27.13 18.93 33.62
N ALA A 216 26.58 20.06 33.17
CA ALA A 216 27.37 21.22 32.76
C ALA A 216 28.21 21.83 33.90
N PRO A 217 27.65 22.11 35.09
CA PRO A 217 28.44 22.61 36.23
C PRO A 217 29.51 21.64 36.69
N ILE A 218 29.21 20.33 36.69
CA ILE A 218 30.16 19.29 37.12
C ILE A 218 31.30 19.15 36.11
N SER A 219 31.00 19.22 34.81
CA SER A 219 32.01 19.21 33.76
C SER A 219 32.93 20.43 33.87
N SER A 220 32.37 21.61 34.15
CA SER A 220 33.13 22.84 34.39
C SER A 220 34.03 22.72 35.63
N LEU A 221 33.51 22.20 36.74
CA LEU A 221 34.30 21.88 37.94
C LEU A 221 35.47 20.96 37.62
N LEU A 222 35.23 19.86 36.91
CA LEU A 222 36.27 18.88 36.55
C LEU A 222 37.36 19.43 35.63
N GLY A 223 37.03 20.43 34.80
CA GLY A 223 37.97 21.15 33.93
C GLY A 223 38.78 22.23 34.65
N SER A 224 38.35 22.68 35.84
CA SER A 224 39.05 23.70 36.62
C SER A 224 40.31 23.16 37.32
N VAL A 225 41.38 23.98 37.38
CA VAL A 225 42.74 23.58 37.82
C VAL A 225 42.88 23.48 39.35
N ARG A 226 41.86 23.87 40.14
CA ARG A 226 41.94 24.05 41.60
C ARG A 226 40.93 23.22 42.40
N LEU A 227 40.84 21.91 42.15
CA LEU A 227 40.04 21.00 43.00
C LEU A 227 40.93 20.20 43.95
N GLU A 228 40.53 20.08 45.22
CA GLU A 228 41.12 19.07 46.11
C GLU A 228 40.77 17.65 45.63
N GLU A 229 41.61 16.67 45.96
CA GLU A 229 41.48 15.30 45.45
C GLU A 229 40.13 14.65 45.84
N GLY A 230 39.58 15.00 47.01
CA GLY A 230 38.26 14.56 47.46
C GLY A 230 37.10 15.16 46.67
N GLU A 231 37.16 16.46 46.37
CA GLU A 231 36.15 17.19 45.59
C GLU A 231 36.11 16.71 44.14
N ARG A 232 37.30 16.43 43.57
CA ARG A 232 37.43 15.87 42.22
C ARG A 232 36.79 14.49 42.11
N ARG A 233 37.01 13.61 43.11
CA ARG A 233 36.38 12.28 43.17
C ARG A 233 34.86 12.35 43.28
N LEU A 234 34.33 13.30 44.08
CA LEU A 234 32.89 13.54 44.18
C LEU A 234 32.30 14.05 42.87
N ALA A 235 32.93 15.05 42.24
CA ALA A 235 32.51 15.58 40.95
C ALA A 235 32.53 14.51 39.84
N GLN A 236 33.59 13.69 39.77
CA GLN A 236 33.65 12.55 38.83
C GLN A 236 32.54 11.55 39.07
N SER A 237 32.19 11.28 40.33
CA SER A 237 31.10 10.36 40.69
C SER A 237 29.74 10.89 40.24
N VAL A 238 29.43 12.18 40.50
CA VAL A 238 28.16 12.76 40.10
C VAL A 238 28.07 12.87 38.57
N TRP A 239 29.16 13.24 37.89
CA TRP A 239 29.23 13.27 36.42
C TRP A 239 28.97 11.90 35.80
N ARG A 240 29.59 10.84 36.35
CA ARG A 240 29.39 9.46 35.88
C ARG A 240 27.94 9.00 36.06
N ASN A 241 27.31 9.34 37.17
CA ASN A 241 25.89 9.01 37.41
C ASN A 241 24.95 9.79 36.48
N ALA A 242 25.22 11.07 36.25
CA ALA A 242 24.44 11.89 35.34
C ALA A 242 24.55 11.38 33.89
N ARG A 243 25.76 11.03 33.46
CA ARG A 243 25.98 10.42 32.13
C ARG A 243 25.28 9.07 31.99
N HIS A 244 25.30 8.24 33.03
CA HIS A 244 24.58 6.96 33.03
C HIS A 244 23.05 7.13 32.89
N LEU A 245 22.48 8.14 33.56
CA LEU A 245 21.08 8.53 33.40
C LEU A 245 20.77 8.99 31.96
N GLN A 246 21.71 9.70 31.33
CA GLN A 246 21.54 10.19 29.97
C GLN A 246 21.46 9.02 28.99
N ASP A 247 22.40 8.08 29.13
CA ASP A 247 22.41 6.86 28.32
C ASP A 247 21.13 6.03 28.53
N LEU A 248 20.54 6.02 29.73
CA LEU A 248 19.27 5.34 30.01
C LEU A 248 18.08 6.00 29.29
N ILE A 249 18.05 7.33 29.27
CA ILE A 249 17.00 8.10 28.59
C ILE A 249 17.11 7.94 27.08
N ASP A 250 18.32 8.04 26.54
CA ASP A 250 18.57 7.92 25.11
C ASP A 250 18.23 6.49 24.62
N GLU A 251 18.53 5.45 25.39
CA GLU A 251 18.13 4.08 25.04
C GLU A 251 16.61 3.84 25.16
N LEU A 252 15.94 4.39 26.17
CA LEU A 252 14.48 4.32 26.30
C LEU A 252 13.80 4.99 25.10
N LEU A 253 14.35 6.13 24.66
CA LEU A 253 13.88 6.82 23.47
C LEU A 253 14.07 6.00 22.22
N GLU A 254 15.26 5.43 22.03
CA GLU A 254 15.52 4.54 20.91
C GLU A 254 14.46 3.43 20.91
N LEU A 255 14.28 2.72 22.02
CA LEU A 255 13.21 1.71 22.16
C LEU A 255 11.80 2.22 21.79
N SER A 256 11.45 3.46 22.15
CA SER A 256 10.13 4.04 21.86
C SER A 256 9.93 4.40 20.39
N GLN A 257 11.00 4.74 19.67
CA GLN A 257 10.94 5.12 18.26
C GLN A 257 10.95 3.90 17.32
N HIS A 258 11.33 2.72 17.81
CA HIS A 258 11.52 1.50 16.99
C HIS A 258 10.28 0.62 16.80
N ASP A 259 9.09 1.01 17.26
CA ASP A 259 7.83 0.42 16.74
C ASP A 259 7.54 0.91 15.30
N ALA A 260 8.22 1.98 14.85
CA ALA A 260 8.32 2.34 13.43
C ALA A 260 9.51 1.59 12.80
N ALA A 261 9.26 0.84 11.73
CA ALA A 261 10.27 0.06 11.01
C ALA A 261 11.57 0.85 10.78
N PHE A 262 12.72 0.26 11.12
CA PHE A 262 14.03 0.84 10.84
C PHE A 262 14.09 1.35 9.39
N PRO A 263 14.70 2.53 9.14
CA PRO A 263 14.92 2.99 7.78
C PRO A 263 15.68 1.92 6.98
N ARG A 264 15.30 1.78 5.70
CA ARG A 264 15.87 0.78 4.78
C ARG A 264 17.40 0.90 4.71
N GLU A 265 18.07 -0.22 4.41
CA GLU A 265 19.52 -0.29 4.17
C GLU A 265 19.98 0.85 3.23
N GLU A 266 20.89 1.69 3.71
CA GLU A 266 21.56 2.73 2.89
C GLU A 266 22.97 2.23 2.56
N ALA A 267 23.06 1.40 1.51
CA ALA A 267 24.33 0.77 1.14
C ALA A 267 25.26 1.74 0.38
N GLU A 268 26.46 1.96 0.91
CA GLU A 268 27.55 2.70 0.27
C GLU A 268 28.78 1.78 0.05
N PRO A 269 29.68 2.08 -0.91
CA PRO A 269 30.92 1.33 -1.03
C PRO A 269 31.84 1.59 0.17
N VAL A 270 32.22 0.53 0.89
CA VAL A 270 33.04 0.59 2.11
C VAL A 270 34.25 -0.35 1.99
N TYR A 271 35.44 0.13 2.35
CA TYR A 271 36.62 -0.72 2.58
C TYR A 271 36.51 -1.39 3.95
N LEU A 272 36.01 -2.62 3.98
CA LEU A 272 35.70 -3.28 5.25
C LEU A 272 36.94 -3.50 6.13
N ALA A 273 38.09 -3.86 5.55
CA ALA A 273 39.31 -4.06 6.33
C ALA A 273 39.76 -2.78 7.05
N GLU A 274 39.58 -1.61 6.41
CA GLU A 274 39.90 -0.29 6.98
C GLU A 274 38.90 0.10 8.08
N LEU A 275 37.61 -0.16 7.86
CA LEU A 275 36.56 0.06 8.88
C LEU A 275 36.85 -0.77 10.15
N LEU A 276 37.14 -2.06 9.98
CA LEU A 276 37.45 -2.96 11.11
C LEU A 276 38.76 -2.57 11.81
N GLY A 277 39.78 -2.14 11.05
CA GLY A 277 41.03 -1.60 11.59
C GLY A 277 40.78 -0.36 12.45
N THR A 278 40.03 0.60 11.92
CA THR A 278 39.65 1.83 12.63
C THR A 278 38.89 1.51 13.92
N LEU A 279 37.95 0.57 13.86
CA LEU A 279 37.18 0.16 15.01
C LEU A 279 38.07 -0.44 16.11
N ILE A 280 39.02 -1.31 15.75
CA ILE A 280 39.95 -1.91 16.72
C ILE A 280 40.83 -0.85 17.38
N THR A 281 41.38 0.08 16.61
CA THR A 281 42.19 1.19 17.14
C THR A 281 41.42 2.04 18.14
N GLN A 282 40.11 2.25 17.93
CA GLN A 282 39.28 3.01 18.89
C GLN A 282 39.04 2.28 20.21
N PHE A 283 39.05 0.94 20.22
CA PHE A 283 38.83 0.12 21.43
C PHE A 283 40.13 -0.31 22.13
N GLU A 284 41.29 -0.08 21.50
CA GLU A 284 42.60 -0.43 22.05
C GLU A 284 42.89 0.23 23.42
N PRO A 285 42.59 1.52 23.67
CA PRO A 285 42.77 2.12 25.00
C PRO A 285 41.91 1.45 26.09
N PHE A 286 40.67 1.07 25.75
CA PHE A 286 39.75 0.42 26.68
C PHE A 286 40.20 -1.02 27.00
N ALA A 287 40.66 -1.75 25.99
CA ALA A 287 41.25 -3.08 26.17
C ALA A 287 42.52 -3.01 27.03
N HIS A 288 43.38 -2.02 26.80
CA HIS A 288 44.59 -1.80 27.60
C HIS A 288 44.28 -1.45 29.06
N GLU A 289 43.27 -0.62 29.33
CA GLU A 289 42.82 -0.29 30.69
C GLU A 289 42.36 -1.54 31.46
N ARG A 290 41.65 -2.46 30.79
CA ARG A 290 41.22 -3.74 31.37
C ARG A 290 42.30 -4.82 31.35
N GLY A 291 43.40 -4.60 30.64
CA GLY A 291 44.48 -5.56 30.45
C GLY A 291 44.05 -6.79 29.64
N VAL A 292 43.16 -6.62 28.66
CA VAL A 292 42.70 -7.66 27.72
C VAL A 292 43.43 -7.47 26.38
N GLN A 293 43.88 -8.56 25.76
CA GLN A 293 44.51 -8.51 24.44
C GLN A 293 43.45 -8.39 23.34
N LEU A 294 43.45 -7.30 22.58
CA LEU A 294 42.54 -7.10 21.45
C LEU A 294 43.27 -7.30 20.12
N GLN A 295 42.73 -8.14 19.23
CA GLN A 295 43.35 -8.42 17.93
C GLN A 295 42.36 -8.42 16.76
N LEU A 296 42.81 -7.98 15.60
CA LEU A 296 42.10 -8.08 14.32
C LEU A 296 42.67 -9.23 13.49
N VAL A 297 41.81 -10.17 13.07
CA VAL A 297 42.16 -11.28 12.18
C VAL A 297 41.26 -11.23 10.95
N THR A 298 41.76 -10.67 9.85
CA THR A 298 41.00 -10.56 8.60
C THR A 298 41.70 -11.25 7.44
N VAL A 299 40.93 -11.99 6.64
CA VAL A 299 41.40 -12.61 5.37
C VAL A 299 40.96 -11.76 4.17
N ILE A 300 40.27 -10.65 4.42
CA ILE A 300 39.72 -9.78 3.40
C ILE A 300 40.80 -8.80 2.93
N PRO A 301 41.08 -8.71 1.62
CA PRO A 301 42.06 -7.75 1.09
C PRO A 301 41.69 -6.31 1.41
N SER A 302 42.69 -5.48 1.76
CA SER A 302 42.50 -4.06 2.12
C SER A 302 41.85 -3.23 1.02
N GLU A 303 42.11 -3.57 -0.24
CA GLU A 303 41.58 -2.86 -1.42
C GLU A 303 40.18 -3.33 -1.83
N GLN A 304 39.62 -4.35 -1.19
CA GLN A 304 38.30 -4.87 -1.52
C GLN A 304 37.21 -4.02 -0.87
N SER A 305 36.33 -3.43 -1.68
CA SER A 305 35.15 -2.71 -1.20
C SER A 305 33.87 -3.53 -1.34
N PHE A 306 32.92 -3.26 -0.44
CA PHE A 306 31.61 -3.89 -0.37
C PHE A 306 30.53 -2.83 -0.25
N LEU A 307 29.36 -3.05 -0.86
CA LEU A 307 28.19 -2.23 -0.64
C LEU A 307 27.57 -2.59 0.71
N LEU A 308 27.76 -1.73 1.70
CA LEU A 308 27.36 -1.92 3.09
C LEU A 308 26.85 -0.59 3.66
N ASP A 309 26.02 -0.68 4.69
CA ASP A 309 25.65 0.48 5.52
C ASP A 309 26.65 0.57 6.68
N ALA A 310 27.61 1.50 6.57
CA ALA A 310 28.72 1.60 7.52
C ALA A 310 28.27 1.94 8.94
N GLU A 311 27.24 2.78 9.09
CA GLU A 311 26.72 3.24 10.38
C GLU A 311 26.04 2.10 11.15
N LYS A 312 25.15 1.35 10.48
CA LYS A 312 24.48 0.21 11.10
C LYS A 312 25.45 -0.92 11.45
N LEU A 313 26.45 -1.16 10.58
CA LEU A 313 27.49 -2.15 10.83
C LEU A 313 28.37 -1.76 12.02
N ASP A 314 28.85 -0.52 12.06
CA ASP A 314 29.64 0.01 13.19
C ASP A 314 28.87 -0.15 14.52
N ARG A 315 27.58 0.19 14.53
CA ARG A 315 26.74 0.05 15.73
C ARG A 315 26.63 -1.39 16.23
N ILE A 316 26.42 -2.37 15.34
CA ILE A 316 26.39 -3.80 15.71
C ILE A 316 27.75 -4.18 16.31
N LEU A 317 28.86 -3.87 15.62
CA LEU A 317 30.19 -4.32 16.02
C LEU A 317 30.65 -3.67 17.33
N ARG A 318 30.36 -2.38 17.56
CA ARG A 318 30.64 -1.71 18.84
C ARG A 318 29.95 -2.39 20.01
N ASN A 319 28.68 -2.75 19.84
CA ASN A 319 27.92 -3.42 20.89
C ASN A 319 28.53 -4.81 21.20
N LEU A 320 28.86 -5.58 20.17
CA LEU A 320 29.50 -6.89 20.35
C LEU A 320 30.89 -6.78 21.00
N LEU A 321 31.74 -5.85 20.56
CA LEU A 321 33.07 -5.61 21.13
C LEU A 321 33.00 -5.14 22.58
N THR A 322 32.05 -4.25 22.88
CA THR A 322 31.84 -3.75 24.24
C THR A 322 31.43 -4.89 25.16
N ASN A 323 30.53 -5.78 24.72
CA ASN A 323 30.14 -6.95 25.52
C ASN A 323 31.31 -7.92 25.69
N ALA A 324 32.07 -8.22 24.63
CA ALA A 324 33.23 -9.10 24.70
C ALA A 324 34.29 -8.57 25.70
N LEU A 325 34.69 -7.31 25.58
CA LEU A 325 35.67 -6.69 26.49
C LEU A 325 35.14 -6.52 27.93
N LYS A 326 33.82 -6.44 28.11
CA LYS A 326 33.21 -6.39 29.44
C LYS A 326 33.28 -7.72 30.18
N HIS A 327 33.10 -8.83 29.46
CA HIS A 327 32.97 -10.18 30.01
C HIS A 327 34.22 -11.06 29.85
N THR A 328 35.36 -10.45 29.49
CA THR A 328 36.67 -11.08 29.39
C THR A 328 37.56 -10.62 30.54
N ASP A 329 38.23 -11.57 31.19
CA ASP A 329 39.09 -11.30 32.34
C ASP A 329 40.45 -10.71 31.93
N ARG A 330 41.17 -10.16 32.91
CA ARG A 330 42.49 -9.55 32.67
C ARG A 330 43.53 -10.62 32.27
N GLY A 331 44.24 -10.39 31.18
CA GLY A 331 45.25 -11.30 30.62
C GLY A 331 44.72 -12.20 29.50
N ASP A 332 43.40 -12.25 29.32
CA ASP A 332 42.72 -12.98 28.25
C ASP A 332 42.59 -12.14 26.97
N TRP A 333 41.93 -12.68 25.94
CA TRP A 333 41.91 -12.09 24.60
C TRP A 333 40.50 -11.95 24.00
N VAL A 334 40.37 -10.93 23.14
CA VAL A 334 39.21 -10.70 22.27
C VAL A 334 39.73 -10.54 20.84
N SER A 335 39.07 -11.20 19.89
CA SER A 335 39.44 -11.23 18.48
C SER A 335 38.25 -10.82 17.61
N LEU A 336 38.44 -9.77 16.81
CA LEU A 336 37.55 -9.43 15.71
C LEU A 336 38.02 -10.17 14.46
N ARG A 337 37.15 -10.98 13.88
CA ARG A 337 37.45 -11.84 12.73
C ARG A 337 36.59 -11.44 11.54
N ALA A 338 37.16 -11.42 10.35
CA ALA A 338 36.39 -11.22 9.12
C ALA A 338 36.87 -12.15 8.00
N SER A 339 35.95 -12.89 7.40
CA SER A 339 36.19 -13.83 6.31
C SER A 339 35.12 -13.73 5.22
N ASP A 340 35.49 -14.15 4.01
CA ASP A 340 34.57 -14.43 2.91
C ASP A 340 34.26 -15.93 2.91
N GLU A 341 33.03 -16.31 3.25
CA GLU A 341 32.58 -17.69 3.29
C GLU A 341 31.35 -17.90 2.40
N GLN A 342 31.49 -18.72 1.37
CA GLN A 342 30.39 -19.19 0.51
C GLN A 342 29.53 -18.06 -0.08
N GLY A 343 30.11 -16.91 -0.43
CA GLY A 343 29.33 -15.80 -1.01
C GLY A 343 28.69 -14.89 0.04
N LYS A 344 29.04 -15.04 1.32
CA LYS A 344 28.61 -14.18 2.43
C LYS A 344 29.83 -13.63 3.15
N LEU A 345 29.67 -12.40 3.63
CA LEU A 345 30.64 -11.77 4.50
C LEU A 345 30.36 -12.22 5.94
N LEU A 346 31.31 -12.92 6.55
CA LEU A 346 31.22 -13.39 7.93
C LEU A 346 32.12 -12.54 8.82
N ILE A 347 31.52 -11.85 9.79
CA ILE A 347 32.24 -11.05 10.79
C ILE A 347 31.97 -11.66 12.16
N GLY A 348 33.01 -12.03 12.90
CA GLY A 348 32.91 -12.66 14.22
C GLY A 348 33.60 -11.84 15.30
N VAL A 349 32.97 -11.66 16.45
CA VAL A 349 33.63 -11.19 17.68
C VAL A 349 33.76 -12.38 18.61
N VAL A 350 34.99 -12.80 18.87
CA VAL A 350 35.32 -14.00 19.66
C VAL A 350 36.09 -13.58 20.89
N ASP A 351 35.62 -13.97 22.06
CA ASP A 351 36.27 -13.76 23.34
C ASP A 351 36.67 -15.08 24.01
N SER A 352 37.64 -15.03 24.92
CA SER A 352 37.98 -16.14 25.82
C SER A 352 37.41 -15.94 27.23
N GLY A 353 36.32 -15.18 27.36
CA GLY A 353 35.72 -14.83 28.64
C GLY A 353 34.96 -15.97 29.32
N SER A 354 34.09 -15.59 30.26
CA SER A 354 33.33 -16.54 31.10
C SER A 354 32.35 -17.44 30.34
N GLY A 355 32.04 -17.13 29.08
CA GLY A 355 31.04 -17.85 28.30
C GLY A 355 29.61 -17.64 28.80
N ILE A 356 28.64 -18.17 28.07
CA ILE A 356 27.20 -18.01 28.34
C ILE A 356 26.64 -19.36 28.80
N ASP A 357 25.78 -19.34 29.82
CA ASP A 357 25.11 -20.53 30.30
C ASP A 357 24.20 -21.13 29.20
N PRO A 358 24.19 -22.46 29.00
CA PRO A 358 23.32 -23.12 28.03
C PRO A 358 21.83 -22.80 28.18
N ASP A 359 21.36 -22.54 29.40
CA ASP A 359 19.97 -22.18 29.68
C ASP A 359 19.65 -20.74 29.25
N ASP A 360 20.65 -19.85 29.23
CA ASP A 360 20.51 -18.44 28.87
C ASP A 360 20.71 -18.21 27.36
N LEU A 361 21.46 -19.08 26.67
CA LEU A 361 21.78 -19.00 25.24
C LEU A 361 20.57 -18.74 24.31
N PRO A 362 19.41 -19.40 24.49
CA PRO A 362 18.23 -19.14 23.64
C PRO A 362 17.65 -17.73 23.81
N HIS A 363 17.90 -17.11 24.95
CA HIS A 363 17.23 -15.88 25.39
C HIS A 363 18.12 -14.64 25.28
N VAL A 364 19.42 -14.77 24.93
CA VAL A 364 20.36 -13.62 24.89
C VAL A 364 19.99 -12.53 23.90
N PHE A 365 19.16 -12.84 22.90
CA PHE A 365 18.64 -11.86 21.94
C PHE A 365 17.23 -11.36 22.30
N GLU A 366 16.63 -11.85 23.40
CA GLU A 366 15.37 -11.30 23.89
C GLU A 366 15.60 -9.94 24.58
N ARG A 367 14.66 -9.02 24.37
CA ARG A 367 14.71 -7.69 24.98
C ARG A 367 14.60 -7.80 26.50
N TYR A 368 15.43 -7.03 27.20
CA TYR A 368 15.52 -6.96 28.67
C TYR A 368 16.01 -8.25 29.34
N PHE A 369 16.51 -9.21 28.56
CA PHE A 369 17.07 -10.43 29.11
C PHE A 369 18.43 -10.15 29.76
N GLN A 370 18.61 -10.67 30.98
CA GLN A 370 19.87 -10.63 31.73
C GLN A 370 20.05 -11.99 32.40
N SER A 371 21.25 -12.56 32.31
CA SER A 371 21.59 -13.82 32.99
C SER A 371 21.40 -13.68 34.49
N LYS A 372 20.73 -14.65 35.12
CA LYS A 372 20.38 -14.63 36.55
C LYS A 372 21.47 -15.21 37.45
N LYS A 373 22.56 -15.75 36.89
CA LYS A 373 23.56 -16.50 37.65
C LYS A 373 25.00 -16.26 37.17
N VAL A 374 25.64 -15.21 37.69
CA VAL A 374 27.00 -15.20 38.24
C VAL A 374 27.02 -14.02 39.24
N GLY A 375 27.66 -14.18 40.40
CA GLY A 375 27.59 -13.29 41.57
C GLY A 375 28.17 -11.87 41.41
N GLU A 376 28.01 -11.23 40.26
CA GLU A 376 28.37 -9.84 40.01
C GLU A 376 27.12 -9.00 39.73
N ARG A 377 27.20 -7.70 40.03
CA ARG A 377 26.11 -6.76 39.79
C ARG A 377 25.72 -6.81 38.30
N PRO A 378 24.42 -6.73 37.96
CA PRO A 378 24.00 -6.68 36.56
C PRO A 378 24.60 -5.46 35.87
N GLU A 379 25.65 -5.67 35.06
CA GLU A 379 26.30 -4.63 34.26
C GLU A 379 25.84 -4.72 32.80
N GLY A 380 24.65 -4.20 32.52
CA GLY A 380 24.08 -4.14 31.18
C GLY A 380 22.57 -3.98 31.21
N LYS A 381 21.97 -3.42 30.15
CA LYS A 381 20.53 -3.11 30.11
C LYS A 381 19.68 -4.19 29.40
N GLY A 382 20.30 -5.21 28.80
CA GLY A 382 19.61 -6.33 28.13
C GLY A 382 18.96 -5.97 26.78
N ILE A 383 19.31 -4.83 26.19
CA ILE A 383 18.69 -4.31 24.95
C ILE A 383 19.63 -4.43 23.74
N GLY A 384 20.94 -4.26 23.95
CA GLY A 384 21.91 -4.10 22.86
C GLY A 384 21.95 -5.29 21.87
N LEU A 385 21.93 -6.53 22.38
CA LEU A 385 21.99 -7.73 21.53
C LEU A 385 20.71 -7.90 20.68
N ALA A 386 19.53 -7.67 21.27
CA ALA A 386 18.26 -7.68 20.55
C ALA A 386 18.27 -6.65 19.40
N LEU A 387 18.73 -5.42 19.69
CA LEU A 387 18.88 -4.37 18.69
C LEU A 387 19.87 -4.74 17.58
N SER A 388 20.98 -5.37 17.95
CA SER A 388 21.98 -5.83 16.98
C SER A 388 21.43 -6.93 16.06
N GLN A 389 20.52 -7.78 16.56
CA GLN A 389 19.83 -8.78 15.76
C GLN A 389 18.86 -8.13 14.76
N GLU A 390 18.07 -7.15 15.20
CA GLU A 390 17.15 -6.39 14.33
C GLU A 390 17.92 -5.63 13.23
N LEU A 391 19.02 -4.96 13.58
CA LEU A 391 19.89 -4.29 12.61
C LEU A 391 20.51 -5.28 11.61
N ALA A 392 20.91 -6.46 12.06
CA ALA A 392 21.43 -7.49 11.17
C ALA A 392 20.38 -7.94 10.14
N GLU A 393 19.11 -8.07 10.54
CA GLU A 393 18.01 -8.38 9.64
C GLU A 393 17.74 -7.26 8.63
N VAL A 394 17.81 -5.99 9.06
CA VAL A 394 17.70 -4.81 8.17
C VAL A 394 18.78 -4.81 7.09
N LEU A 395 19.99 -5.26 7.42
CA LEU A 395 21.10 -5.44 6.47
C LEU A 395 20.97 -6.70 5.59
N GLY A 396 19.84 -7.42 5.67
CA GLY A 396 19.62 -8.68 4.95
C GLY A 396 20.52 -9.83 5.43
N GLY A 397 21.05 -9.69 6.65
CA GLY A 397 21.97 -10.63 7.28
C GLY A 397 21.36 -11.45 8.40
N ARG A 398 22.22 -12.15 9.15
CA ARG A 398 21.85 -12.90 10.36
C ARG A 398 22.93 -12.75 11.42
N LEU A 399 22.52 -12.48 12.65
CA LEU A 399 23.35 -12.49 13.85
C LEU A 399 23.03 -13.72 14.71
N TRP A 400 24.06 -14.43 15.20
CA TRP A 400 23.92 -15.55 16.14
C TRP A 400 25.12 -15.64 17.08
N VAL A 401 25.03 -16.51 18.08
CA VAL A 401 26.09 -16.75 19.06
C VAL A 401 26.38 -18.23 19.21
N GLU A 402 27.64 -18.56 19.44
CA GLU A 402 28.14 -19.86 19.87
C GLU A 402 28.97 -19.64 21.13
N SER A 403 28.60 -20.27 22.24
CA SER A 403 29.31 -20.08 23.51
C SER A 403 29.30 -21.36 24.33
N LYS A 404 30.34 -21.51 25.15
CA LYS A 404 30.44 -22.57 26.16
C LYS A 404 30.89 -21.95 27.46
N LEU A 405 30.18 -22.26 28.54
CA LEU A 405 30.50 -21.77 29.88
C LEU A 405 31.98 -22.11 30.23
N GLY A 406 32.74 -21.09 30.59
CA GLY A 406 34.16 -21.15 30.95
C GLY A 406 35.14 -21.27 29.77
N GLN A 407 34.69 -21.19 28.51
CA GLN A 407 35.54 -21.28 27.31
C GLN A 407 35.41 -20.07 26.37
N GLY A 408 34.66 -19.04 26.78
CA GLY A 408 34.40 -17.84 25.98
C GLY A 408 33.18 -17.94 25.07
N SER A 409 32.91 -16.84 24.36
CA SER A 409 31.78 -16.70 23.41
C SER A 409 32.24 -16.23 22.04
N ALA A 410 31.47 -16.60 21.02
CA ALA A 410 31.69 -16.20 19.64
C ALA A 410 30.37 -15.70 19.04
N PHE A 411 30.27 -14.39 18.80
CA PHE A 411 29.13 -13.77 18.12
C PHE A 411 29.46 -13.62 16.65
N PHE A 412 28.58 -14.09 15.78
CA PHE A 412 28.78 -14.10 14.32
C PHE A 412 27.69 -13.30 13.61
N LEU A 413 28.11 -12.37 12.77
CA LEU A 413 27.28 -11.60 11.86
C LEU A 413 27.56 -12.05 10.43
N SER A 414 26.55 -12.57 9.74
CA SER A 414 26.61 -12.87 8.31
C SER A 414 25.88 -11.79 7.52
N LEU A 415 26.51 -11.25 6.49
CA LEU A 415 25.95 -10.25 5.58
C LEU A 415 26.02 -10.73 4.12
N PRO A 416 25.07 -10.33 3.26
CA PRO A 416 25.12 -10.66 1.84
C PRO A 416 26.34 -10.00 1.19
N MET A 417 27.19 -10.79 0.51
CA MET A 417 28.40 -10.24 -0.09
C MET A 417 28.08 -9.51 -1.41
N ARG A 418 28.06 -8.18 -1.35
CA ARG A 418 27.87 -7.30 -2.52
C ARG A 418 29.17 -6.55 -2.84
N LYS A 419 30.08 -7.17 -3.59
CA LYS A 419 31.36 -6.53 -3.98
C LYS A 419 31.08 -5.27 -4.82
N SER A 420 31.72 -4.16 -4.46
CA SER A 420 31.69 -2.94 -5.28
C SER A 420 32.95 -2.86 -6.13
N LYS A 421 32.81 -2.46 -7.39
CA LYS A 421 33.94 -2.04 -8.24
C LYS A 421 34.21 -0.54 -8.14
N ALA A 422 33.27 0.22 -7.59
CA ALA A 422 33.50 1.63 -7.30
C ALA A 422 34.41 1.72 -6.07
N ALA A 423 35.49 2.48 -6.19
CA ALA A 423 36.24 2.90 -5.01
C ALA A 423 35.26 3.67 -4.09
N PRO A 424 35.22 3.38 -2.78
CA PRO A 424 34.66 4.30 -1.80
C PRO A 424 35.16 5.70 -2.13
N GLU A 425 34.24 6.66 -2.24
CA GLU A 425 34.69 8.05 -2.21
C GLU A 425 35.41 8.22 -0.88
N ARG A 426 36.74 8.37 -0.92
CA ARG A 426 37.49 8.79 0.25
C ARG A 426 36.82 10.07 0.74
N ARG A 427 36.03 9.96 1.82
CA ARG A 427 35.75 11.12 2.65
C ARG A 427 37.12 11.54 3.17
N LEU A 428 37.61 12.69 2.74
CA LEU A 428 38.81 13.33 3.25
C LEU A 428 38.56 13.77 4.69
N SER A 429 38.37 12.81 5.58
CA SER A 429 38.09 13.01 6.99
C SER A 429 38.48 11.73 7.72
N ASP A 430 39.52 11.83 8.55
CA ASP A 430 39.99 10.89 9.60
C ASP A 430 41.47 10.49 9.53
N GLN A 431 42.29 11.22 8.77
CA GLN A 431 43.64 11.50 9.26
C GLN A 431 43.63 12.88 9.93
N PRO A 432 44.21 13.05 11.13
CA PRO A 432 44.52 14.37 11.64
C PRO A 432 45.62 14.93 10.75
N GLU A 433 45.22 15.61 9.69
CA GLU A 433 46.10 16.46 8.92
C GLU A 433 46.59 17.52 9.90
N GLN A 434 47.89 17.48 10.21
CA GLN A 434 48.55 18.56 10.93
C GLN A 434 48.43 19.82 10.06
N ILE A 435 47.39 20.61 10.32
CA ILE A 435 47.28 21.94 9.74
C ILE A 435 48.42 22.76 10.38
N PRO A 436 49.31 23.36 9.56
CA PRO A 436 50.34 24.23 10.10
C PRO A 436 49.66 25.34 10.90
N VAL A 437 50.09 25.50 12.16
CA VAL A 437 49.77 26.65 12.98
C VAL A 437 50.37 27.87 12.28
N GLY A 438 49.59 28.48 11.42
CA GLY A 438 49.91 29.68 10.66
C GLY A 438 48.82 30.71 10.86
N ASP A 439 49.14 31.72 11.66
CA ASP A 439 48.46 32.99 11.95
C ASP A 439 46.93 32.99 12.16
N SER A 440 46.55 33.39 13.37
CA SER A 440 45.17 33.66 13.81
C SER A 440 44.35 34.43 12.77
N PRO A 441 43.25 33.87 12.22
CA PRO A 441 42.34 34.60 11.36
C PRO A 441 41.48 35.56 12.20
N GLY A 442 41.30 36.79 11.70
CA GLY A 442 40.79 37.97 12.41
C GLY A 442 39.53 37.79 13.28
N SER A 443 39.52 38.54 14.39
CA SER A 443 38.46 38.56 15.41
C SER A 443 37.13 39.09 14.86
N GLY A 444 36.23 38.20 14.42
CA GLY A 444 34.86 38.56 14.06
C GLY A 444 33.98 38.76 15.31
N LEU A 445 32.93 39.57 15.21
CA LEU A 445 31.91 39.72 16.24
C LEU A 445 30.79 38.69 16.03
N ILE A 446 30.62 37.75 16.96
CA ILE A 446 29.60 36.71 16.90
C ILE A 446 28.47 37.05 17.88
N LEU A 447 27.24 37.10 17.37
CA LEU A 447 26.03 37.20 18.19
C LEU A 447 25.50 35.79 18.49
N VAL A 448 25.41 35.44 19.77
CA VAL A 448 24.84 34.16 20.25
C VAL A 448 23.43 34.41 20.76
N VAL A 449 22.44 33.73 20.18
CA VAL A 449 21.03 33.83 20.57
C VAL A 449 20.59 32.48 21.12
N GLU A 450 20.44 32.40 22.42
CA GLU A 450 20.20 31.14 23.14
C GLU A 450 19.42 31.44 24.42
N ASP A 451 18.24 30.85 24.57
CA ASP A 451 17.35 31.13 25.70
C ASP A 451 17.82 30.48 26.99
N HIS A 452 18.57 29.39 26.88
CA HIS A 452 19.13 28.69 28.02
C HIS A 452 20.42 29.38 28.55
N PRO A 453 20.43 29.97 29.76
CA PRO A 453 21.56 30.76 30.25
C PRO A 453 22.91 30.01 30.29
N GLU A 454 22.88 28.72 30.62
CA GLU A 454 24.08 27.89 30.72
C GLU A 454 24.64 27.48 29.35
N MET A 455 23.76 27.21 28.37
CA MET A 455 24.18 26.93 26.99
C MET A 455 24.74 28.20 26.34
N ARG A 456 24.17 29.35 26.69
CA ARG A 456 24.64 30.67 26.26
C ARG A 456 26.06 30.92 26.76
N GLU A 457 26.32 30.71 28.05
CA GLU A 457 27.66 30.86 28.65
C GLU A 457 28.67 29.86 28.05
N TYR A 458 28.24 28.63 27.79
CA TYR A 458 29.07 27.62 27.10
C TYR A 458 29.46 28.05 25.69
N LEU A 459 28.52 28.54 24.89
CA LEU A 459 28.76 29.04 23.53
C LEU A 459 29.64 30.28 23.52
N GLU A 460 29.44 31.20 24.48
CA GLU A 460 30.29 32.37 24.66
C GLU A 460 31.73 32.00 24.99
N THR A 461 31.93 31.02 25.88
CA THR A 461 33.26 30.53 26.27
C THR A 461 33.95 29.84 25.09
N LEU A 462 33.24 28.92 24.43
CA LEU A 462 33.77 28.13 23.32
C LEU A 462 34.18 29.00 22.12
N LEU A 463 33.36 29.99 21.77
CA LEU A 463 33.62 30.88 20.63
C LEU A 463 34.51 32.08 21.00
N GLY A 464 34.60 32.40 22.30
CA GLY A 464 35.41 33.49 22.84
C GLY A 464 36.92 33.24 22.79
N GLU A 465 37.38 32.00 22.63
CA GLU A 465 38.81 31.66 22.52
C GLU A 465 39.48 32.20 21.24
N GLY A 466 38.70 32.67 20.25
CA GLY A 466 39.23 33.24 19.00
C GLY A 466 38.42 34.41 18.41
N HIS A 467 37.25 34.74 18.96
CA HIS A 467 36.33 35.74 18.42
C HIS A 467 35.75 36.63 19.52
N ARG A 468 35.18 37.79 19.15
CA ARG A 468 34.41 38.61 20.09
C ARG A 468 32.99 38.07 20.14
N THR A 469 32.48 37.69 21.30
CA THR A 469 31.12 37.17 21.46
C THR A 469 30.24 38.17 22.19
N VAL A 470 28.97 38.24 21.81
CA VAL A 470 27.90 38.91 22.55
C VAL A 470 26.71 37.98 22.54
N SER A 471 26.05 37.78 23.69
CA SER A 471 24.87 36.94 23.76
C SER A 471 23.59 37.64 24.22
N VAL A 472 22.46 37.08 23.81
CA VAL A 472 21.10 37.53 24.11
C VAL A 472 20.20 36.31 24.32
N GLY A 473 19.07 36.50 25.03
CA GLY A 473 18.24 35.39 25.49
C GLY A 473 17.07 34.98 24.61
N ASP A 474 16.73 35.75 23.60
CA ASP A 474 15.70 35.34 22.65
C ASP A 474 15.82 36.13 21.34
N GLY A 475 15.01 35.77 20.34
CA GLY A 475 15.01 36.47 19.06
C GLY A 475 14.54 37.92 19.12
N ALA A 476 13.78 38.35 20.14
CA ALA A 476 13.35 39.74 20.28
C ALA A 476 14.49 40.62 20.81
N GLU A 477 15.23 40.14 21.81
CA GLU A 477 16.46 40.78 22.30
C GLU A 477 17.53 40.85 21.20
N ALA A 478 17.66 39.79 20.39
CA ALA A 478 18.54 39.79 19.23
C ALA A 478 18.21 40.91 18.25
N LEU A 479 16.93 41.07 17.88
CA LEU A 479 16.47 42.13 16.97
C LEU A 479 16.73 43.53 17.55
N GLN A 480 16.47 43.75 18.84
CA GLN A 480 16.76 45.03 19.49
C GLN A 480 18.26 45.34 19.52
N TRP A 481 19.10 44.33 19.68
CA TRP A 481 20.55 44.49 19.67
C TRP A 481 21.07 44.79 18.26
N LEU A 482 20.52 44.12 17.25
CA LEU A 482 20.83 44.30 15.82
C LEU A 482 20.44 45.67 15.26
N GLU A 483 19.51 46.38 15.90
CA GLU A 483 19.19 47.78 15.55
C GLU A 483 20.36 48.74 15.84
N LYS A 484 21.21 48.40 16.82
CA LYS A 484 22.29 49.26 17.32
C LYS A 484 23.68 48.76 16.92
N ASN A 485 23.81 47.48 16.57
CA ASN A 485 25.08 46.82 16.33
C ASN A 485 25.00 45.88 15.10
N GLN A 486 26.14 45.59 14.47
CA GLN A 486 26.22 44.60 13.40
C GLN A 486 27.23 43.49 13.75
N PRO A 487 26.78 42.23 13.88
CA PRO A 487 27.66 41.09 14.04
C PRO A 487 28.17 40.60 12.68
N ASP A 488 29.28 39.89 12.70
CA ASP A 488 29.87 39.20 11.56
C ASP A 488 29.26 37.81 11.34
N LEU A 489 28.70 37.20 12.39
CA LEU A 489 28.02 35.92 12.33
C LEU A 489 26.99 35.82 13.46
N ILE A 490 25.87 35.13 13.21
CA ILE A 490 24.85 34.84 14.23
C ILE A 490 24.82 33.33 14.46
N VAL A 491 24.91 32.90 15.71
CA VAL A 491 24.62 31.52 16.13
C VAL A 491 23.32 31.57 16.93
N SER A 492 22.27 30.91 16.45
CA SER A 492 20.94 30.95 17.08
C SER A 492 20.44 29.56 17.39
N ASP A 493 19.83 29.35 18.56
CA ASP A 493 18.98 28.18 18.77
C ASP A 493 17.73 28.27 17.87
N TYR A 494 17.21 27.10 17.52
CA TYR A 494 16.00 26.94 16.73
C TYR A 494 14.75 27.17 17.59
N MET A 495 14.71 26.60 18.80
CA MET A 495 13.58 26.69 19.72
C MET A 495 13.89 27.69 20.82
N MET A 496 13.21 28.84 20.83
CA MET A 496 13.33 29.87 21.88
C MET A 496 11.96 30.50 22.16
N PRO A 497 11.69 30.96 23.39
CA PRO A 497 10.47 31.69 23.73
C PRO A 497 10.41 33.06 23.04
N VAL A 498 9.21 33.65 22.99
CA VAL A 498 8.91 34.97 22.41
C VAL A 498 9.07 35.04 20.89
N VAL A 499 10.30 34.98 20.38
CA VAL A 499 10.64 34.93 18.96
C VAL A 499 11.58 33.75 18.77
N ASP A 500 11.08 32.71 18.11
CA ASP A 500 11.86 31.52 17.78
C ASP A 500 12.94 31.82 16.73
N GLY A 501 13.91 30.92 16.60
CA GLY A 501 15.06 31.12 15.71
C GLY A 501 14.70 31.14 14.22
N LEU A 502 13.56 30.53 13.84
CA LEU A 502 13.07 30.57 12.46
C LEU A 502 12.46 31.94 12.13
N ALA A 503 11.64 32.50 13.01
CA ALA A 503 11.07 33.83 12.88
C ALA A 503 12.14 34.93 12.94
N LEU A 504 13.19 34.72 13.75
CA LEU A 504 14.39 35.57 13.75
C LEU A 504 15.09 35.53 12.38
N LEU A 505 15.34 34.34 11.84
CA LEU A 505 15.95 34.16 10.53
C LEU A 505 15.12 34.79 9.40
N GLU A 506 13.80 34.58 9.39
CA GLU A 506 12.92 35.19 8.39
C GLU A 506 13.03 36.72 8.41
N ARG A 507 13.07 37.33 9.60
CA ARG A 507 13.28 38.78 9.75
C ARG A 507 14.66 39.23 9.29
N LEU A 508 15.72 38.52 9.70
CA LEU A 508 17.09 38.80 9.29
C LEU A 508 17.25 38.79 7.77
N LYS A 509 16.68 37.80 7.09
CA LYS A 509 16.77 37.68 5.63
C LYS A 509 15.81 38.61 4.88
N SER A 510 14.78 39.15 5.54
CA SER A 510 13.84 40.13 4.96
C SER A 510 14.27 41.60 5.08
N ASP A 511 15.28 41.92 5.89
CA ASP A 511 15.77 43.28 6.14
C ASP A 511 17.12 43.53 5.45
N ASP A 512 17.18 44.54 4.58
CA ASP A 512 18.38 44.92 3.80
C ASP A 512 19.63 45.18 4.68
N ARG A 513 19.44 45.50 5.97
CA ARG A 513 20.54 45.77 6.90
C ARG A 513 21.23 44.51 7.41
N TRP A 514 20.52 43.38 7.46
CA TRP A 514 20.97 42.16 8.13
C TRP A 514 21.03 40.93 7.22
N TRP A 515 20.46 41.01 6.01
CA TRP A 515 20.32 39.88 5.10
C TRP A 515 21.64 39.14 4.79
N SER A 516 22.73 39.90 4.73
CA SER A 516 24.05 39.40 4.36
C SER A 516 24.77 38.69 5.50
N ILE A 517 24.28 38.80 6.75
CA ILE A 517 24.87 38.19 7.93
C ILE A 517 24.70 36.66 7.88
N PRO A 518 25.79 35.88 7.96
CA PRO A 518 25.71 34.43 7.99
C PRO A 518 25.09 33.97 9.30
N VAL A 519 24.15 33.03 9.21
CA VAL A 519 23.45 32.46 10.38
C VAL A 519 23.70 30.96 10.47
N ILE A 520 24.20 30.51 11.63
CA ILE A 520 24.25 29.10 12.02
C ILE A 520 23.07 28.79 12.93
N MET A 521 22.22 27.85 12.53
CA MET A 521 21.11 27.38 13.36
C MET A 521 21.51 26.15 14.17
N LEU A 522 21.39 26.22 15.49
CA LEU A 522 21.51 25.07 16.38
C LEU A 522 20.13 24.41 16.53
N THR A 523 20.02 23.09 16.39
CA THR A 523 18.71 22.40 16.42
C THR A 523 18.78 21.05 17.14
N ALA A 524 17.83 20.76 18.03
CA ALA A 524 17.62 19.42 18.55
C ALA A 524 16.92 18.58 17.46
N ARG A 525 17.56 17.51 17.01
CA ARG A 525 17.14 16.69 15.87
C ARG A 525 15.68 16.19 16.00
N ALA A 526 14.71 16.82 15.30
CA ALA A 526 13.43 16.22 14.87
C ALA A 526 12.52 17.25 14.18
N ASP A 527 12.72 17.53 12.89
CA ASP A 527 11.60 17.64 11.94
C ASP A 527 12.12 17.79 10.50
N LEU A 528 11.92 16.76 9.67
CA LEU A 528 12.25 16.78 8.25
C LEU A 528 11.52 17.92 7.51
N ARG A 529 10.36 18.35 8.03
CA ARG A 529 9.57 19.48 7.52
C ARG A 529 10.15 20.84 7.86
N ASP A 530 10.74 21.00 9.04
CA ASP A 530 11.31 22.26 9.48
C ASP A 530 12.72 22.48 8.94
N LYS A 531 13.48 21.39 8.73
CA LYS A 531 14.71 21.41 7.92
C LYS A 531 14.42 21.87 6.47
N LEU A 532 13.31 21.43 5.87
CA LEU A 532 12.87 21.88 4.55
C LEU A 532 12.39 23.33 4.51
N LYS A 533 11.82 23.88 5.61
CA LYS A 533 11.47 25.31 5.70
C LYS A 533 12.72 26.19 5.89
N ALA A 534 13.63 25.81 6.77
CA ALA A 534 14.90 26.53 6.98
C ALA A 534 15.78 26.55 5.72
N LEU A 535 15.82 25.45 4.96
CA LEU A 535 16.48 25.38 3.64
C LEU A 535 15.80 26.23 2.56
N ARG A 536 14.52 26.59 2.74
CA ARG A 536 13.77 27.48 1.83
C ARG A 536 13.96 28.96 2.15
N ILE A 537 14.31 29.30 3.39
CA ILE A 537 14.45 30.68 3.90
C ILE A 537 15.91 31.19 3.78
N GLY A 538 16.89 30.29 3.60
CA GLY A 538 18.28 30.66 3.27
C GLY A 538 19.23 30.70 4.47
N VAL A 539 19.14 29.73 5.39
CA VAL A 539 20.18 29.49 6.42
C VAL A 539 21.52 29.17 5.76
N ASP A 540 22.61 29.77 6.26
CA ASP A 540 23.96 29.55 5.76
C ASP A 540 24.54 28.21 6.22
N ASP A 541 24.27 27.78 7.47
CA ASP A 541 24.60 26.44 7.96
C ASP A 541 23.70 25.98 9.14
N TYR A 542 23.59 24.67 9.38
CA TYR A 542 22.87 24.12 10.54
C TYR A 542 23.73 23.10 11.30
N LEU A 543 23.56 23.07 12.62
CA LEU A 543 24.29 22.16 13.50
C LEU A 543 23.32 21.49 14.48
N VAL A 544 23.41 20.18 14.60
CA VAL A 544 22.49 19.38 15.42
C VAL A 544 23.02 19.29 16.85
N LYS A 545 22.20 19.63 17.85
CA LYS A 545 22.46 19.39 19.27
C LYS A 545 22.20 17.90 19.60
N PRO A 546 23.09 17.19 20.31
CA PRO A 546 24.39 17.65 20.82
C PRO A 546 25.44 17.71 19.70
N PHE A 547 26.22 18.81 19.67
CA PHE A 547 27.25 19.04 18.66
C PHE A 547 28.66 18.92 19.25
N SER A 548 29.63 18.57 18.40
CA SER A 548 31.05 18.62 18.76
C SER A 548 31.53 20.08 18.81
N ALA A 549 32.26 20.43 19.87
CA ALA A 549 32.91 21.74 20.02
C ALA A 549 33.82 22.07 18.82
N ALA A 550 34.59 21.08 18.36
CA ALA A 550 35.48 21.22 17.20
C ALA A 550 34.70 21.45 15.90
N GLU A 551 33.52 20.84 15.75
CA GLU A 551 32.68 21.00 14.57
C GLU A 551 32.09 22.41 14.48
N LEU A 552 31.56 22.94 15.60
CA LEU A 552 31.00 24.30 15.64
C LEU A 552 32.08 25.35 15.30
N VAL A 553 33.26 25.25 15.93
CA VAL A 553 34.37 26.18 15.69
C VAL A 553 34.83 26.14 14.23
N ALA A 554 34.94 24.96 13.63
CA ALA A 554 35.32 24.82 12.23
C ALA A 554 34.32 25.50 11.27
N ARG A 555 33.01 25.33 11.53
CA ARG A 555 31.94 25.96 10.72
C ARG A 555 31.93 27.48 10.84
N VAL A 556 32.06 27.99 12.07
CA VAL A 556 32.17 29.43 12.34
C VAL A 556 33.36 30.03 11.59
N ASN A 557 34.54 29.41 11.68
CA ASN A 557 35.74 29.90 11.01
C ASN A 557 35.60 29.91 9.48
N ASN A 558 34.96 28.89 8.90
CA ASN A 558 34.72 28.81 7.46
C ASN A 558 33.76 29.90 6.96
N LEU A 559 32.67 30.16 7.68
CA LEU A 559 31.69 31.19 7.30
C LEU A 559 32.26 32.60 7.46
N LEU A 560 33.01 32.87 8.53
CA LEU A 560 33.70 34.15 8.72
C LEU A 560 34.75 34.39 7.62
N ARG A 561 35.51 33.36 7.24
CA ARG A 561 36.47 33.43 6.13
C ARG A 561 35.78 33.76 4.80
N GLY A 562 34.66 33.09 4.50
CA GLY A 562 33.87 33.35 3.29
C GLY A 562 33.23 34.75 3.26
N ARG A 563 32.84 35.30 4.40
CA ARG A 563 32.30 36.67 4.52
C ARG A 563 33.37 37.74 4.29
N LEU A 564 34.55 37.58 4.88
CA LEU A 564 35.70 38.47 4.68
C LEU A 564 36.13 38.54 3.20
N GLN A 565 36.07 37.42 2.48
CA GLN A 565 36.36 37.37 1.05
C GLN A 565 35.36 38.17 0.19
N ARG A 566 34.09 38.27 0.61
CA ARG A 566 33.03 39.01 -0.11
C ARG A 566 33.03 40.51 0.18
N LEU A 567 33.44 40.92 1.38
CA LEU A 567 33.39 42.32 1.85
C LEU A 567 34.62 43.14 1.47
N SER A 568 35.75 42.52 1.14
CA SER A 568 36.97 43.23 0.73
C SER A 568 37.76 42.45 -0.34
N PRO A 569 37.46 42.64 -1.63
CA PRO A 569 38.20 42.03 -2.74
C PRO A 569 39.67 42.47 -2.81
N GLU A 570 39.98 43.65 -2.29
CA GLU A 570 41.30 44.30 -2.41
C GLU A 570 42.34 43.78 -1.38
N LEU A 571 41.90 43.19 -0.26
CA LEU A 571 42.76 42.74 0.83
C LEU A 571 43.44 41.37 0.59
N TRP A 572 43.11 40.67 -0.50
CA TRP A 572 43.57 39.30 -0.77
C TRP A 572 44.32 39.12 -2.11
N GLN A 573 44.93 40.18 -2.66
CA GLN A 573 45.84 40.04 -3.81
C GLN A 573 47.09 39.17 -3.52
N ASN A 574 47.33 38.74 -2.28
CA ASN A 574 48.46 37.88 -1.92
C ASN A 574 48.05 36.53 -1.30
N GLY A 575 46.90 35.96 -1.68
CA GLY A 575 46.41 34.71 -1.09
C GLY A 575 45.48 33.85 -1.96
N GLY A 576 45.85 33.60 -3.21
CA GLY A 576 45.56 32.35 -3.94
C GLY A 576 44.11 31.97 -4.26
N MET A 577 43.50 32.60 -5.28
CA MET A 577 42.54 31.91 -6.16
C MET A 577 43.23 31.71 -7.51
N SER A 578 43.28 30.47 -8.02
CA SER A 578 43.95 30.18 -9.29
C SER A 578 43.23 30.93 -10.42
N GLN A 579 43.98 31.56 -11.33
CA GLN A 579 43.44 32.22 -12.53
C GLN A 579 42.52 31.30 -13.35
N THR A 580 42.76 29.98 -13.24
CA THR A 580 41.95 28.92 -13.85
C THR A 580 40.54 28.81 -13.26
N ASP A 581 40.37 29.02 -11.96
CA ASP A 581 39.06 28.89 -11.29
C ASP A 581 38.19 30.12 -11.53
N ALA A 582 38.79 31.30 -11.61
CA ALA A 582 38.09 32.52 -12.03
C ALA A 582 37.57 32.42 -13.48
N GLN A 583 38.40 31.90 -14.40
CA GLN A 583 38.00 31.65 -15.79
C GLN A 583 36.89 30.60 -15.89
N TRP A 584 36.97 29.56 -15.07
CA TRP A 584 35.96 28.50 -15.05
C TRP A 584 34.61 29.00 -14.52
N LEU A 585 34.58 29.81 -13.47
CA LEU A 585 33.34 30.42 -12.97
C LEU A 585 32.71 31.36 -14.01
N ALA A 586 33.51 32.14 -14.72
CA ALA A 586 33.02 32.98 -15.82
C ALA A 586 32.42 32.14 -16.96
N GLN A 587 33.03 30.99 -17.29
CA GLN A 587 32.47 30.06 -18.28
C GLN A 587 31.17 29.41 -17.80
N LEU A 588 31.10 28.99 -16.53
CA LEU A 588 29.89 28.46 -15.90
C LEU A 588 28.75 29.49 -15.95
N GLU A 589 29.02 30.73 -15.58
CA GLU A 589 28.03 31.80 -15.60
C GLU A 589 27.55 32.09 -17.03
N ALA A 590 28.44 32.12 -18.01
CA ALA A 590 28.07 32.30 -19.42
C ALA A 590 27.09 31.22 -19.92
N VAL A 591 27.37 29.95 -19.63
CA VAL A 591 26.50 28.83 -20.05
C VAL A 591 25.12 28.91 -19.38
N VAL A 592 25.07 29.28 -18.10
CA VAL A 592 23.79 29.45 -17.37
C VAL A 592 23.00 30.66 -17.90
N GLN A 593 23.68 31.74 -18.28
CA GLN A 593 23.04 32.92 -18.88
C GLN A 593 22.53 32.64 -20.30
N GLU A 594 23.24 31.85 -21.12
CA GLU A 594 22.78 31.45 -22.45
C GLU A 594 21.48 30.62 -22.40
N GLU A 595 21.34 29.74 -21.40
CA GLU A 595 20.18 28.85 -21.21
C GLU A 595 19.17 29.39 -20.17
N GLN A 596 19.25 30.69 -19.87
CA GLN A 596 18.43 31.30 -18.82
C GLN A 596 16.93 31.24 -19.14
N SER A 597 16.53 31.34 -20.41
CA SER A 597 15.14 31.31 -20.86
C SER A 597 14.58 29.89 -21.04
N ASN A 598 15.43 28.86 -20.93
CA ASN A 598 15.04 27.47 -21.15
C ASN A 598 14.45 26.84 -19.87
N GLU A 599 13.15 26.60 -19.85
CA GLU A 599 12.45 26.01 -18.70
C GLU A 599 12.90 24.58 -18.37
N GLN A 600 13.43 23.84 -19.35
CA GLN A 600 13.87 22.45 -19.19
C GLN A 600 15.36 22.31 -18.87
N PHE A 601 16.07 23.43 -18.66
CA PHE A 601 17.49 23.40 -18.36
C PHE A 601 17.77 22.65 -17.05
N SER A 602 18.48 21.53 -17.15
CA SER A 602 18.77 20.62 -16.05
C SER A 602 20.25 20.64 -15.69
N VAL A 603 20.58 20.15 -14.49
CA VAL A 603 21.98 19.99 -14.06
C VAL A 603 22.75 19.05 -15.00
N SER A 604 22.07 18.06 -15.58
CA SER A 604 22.60 17.15 -16.60
C SER A 604 23.05 17.88 -17.87
N GLU A 605 22.22 18.81 -18.35
CA GLU A 605 22.53 19.61 -19.54
C GLU A 605 23.69 20.59 -19.28
N LEU A 606 23.69 21.23 -18.10
CA LEU A 606 24.80 22.10 -17.69
C LEU A 606 26.13 21.33 -17.61
N ALA A 607 26.10 20.10 -17.09
CA ALA A 607 27.27 19.23 -17.02
C ALA A 607 27.76 18.83 -18.42
N TYR A 608 26.83 18.48 -19.32
CA TYR A 608 27.13 18.17 -20.71
C TYR A 608 27.84 19.33 -21.43
N ARG A 609 27.32 20.57 -21.31
CA ARG A 609 27.90 21.76 -21.95
C ARG A 609 29.26 22.17 -21.40
N LEU A 610 29.49 21.93 -20.12
CA LEU A 610 30.79 22.15 -19.48
C LEU A 610 31.74 20.94 -19.66
N ALA A 611 31.37 19.96 -20.48
CA ALA A 611 32.14 18.76 -20.79
C ALA A 611 32.62 18.02 -19.52
N MET A 612 31.75 17.92 -18.51
CA MET A 612 32.05 17.26 -17.24
C MET A 612 30.90 16.38 -16.76
N SER A 613 31.17 15.49 -15.81
CA SER A 613 30.12 14.71 -15.16
C SER A 613 29.34 15.58 -14.17
N GLU A 614 28.05 15.29 -13.98
CA GLU A 614 27.19 16.00 -13.02
C GLU A 614 27.76 16.02 -11.60
N ARG A 615 28.38 14.91 -11.18
CA ARG A 615 29.02 14.77 -9.86
C ARG A 615 30.21 15.72 -9.72
N HIS A 616 31.02 15.86 -10.78
CA HIS A 616 32.16 16.77 -10.76
C HIS A 616 31.72 18.24 -10.81
N LEU A 617 30.71 18.56 -11.62
CA LEU A 617 30.08 19.88 -11.65
C LEU A 617 29.54 20.27 -10.27
N GLN A 618 28.77 19.38 -9.63
CA GLN A 618 28.20 19.61 -8.32
C GLN A 618 29.26 19.86 -7.25
N ARG A 619 30.33 19.06 -7.26
CA ARG A 619 31.45 19.24 -6.35
C ARG A 619 32.13 20.59 -6.60
N ARG A 620 32.47 20.91 -7.85
CA ARG A 620 33.24 22.11 -8.20
C ARG A 620 32.47 23.41 -7.96
N ILE A 621 31.16 23.44 -8.24
CA ILE A 621 30.29 24.57 -7.88
C ILE A 621 30.24 24.73 -6.36
N ARG A 622 30.08 23.64 -5.60
CA ARG A 622 29.98 23.71 -4.14
C ARG A 622 31.28 24.14 -3.48
N GLU A 623 32.42 23.67 -3.98
CA GLU A 623 33.75 24.05 -3.49
C GLU A 623 34.04 25.55 -3.74
N LEU A 624 33.68 26.07 -4.92
CA LEU A 624 33.98 27.45 -5.31
C LEU A 624 32.94 28.47 -4.84
N THR A 625 31.67 28.08 -4.72
CA THR A 625 30.56 29.01 -4.45
C THR A 625 29.80 28.72 -3.15
N GLY A 626 29.99 27.53 -2.57
CA GLY A 626 29.20 27.05 -1.42
C GLY A 626 27.78 26.59 -1.78
N LEU A 627 27.33 26.79 -3.02
CA LEU A 627 25.96 26.52 -3.47
C LEU A 627 25.82 25.14 -4.14
N SER A 628 24.61 24.59 -4.16
CA SER A 628 24.29 23.46 -5.04
C SER A 628 24.03 23.95 -6.47
N PRO A 629 24.24 23.13 -7.52
CA PRO A 629 24.02 23.54 -8.91
C PRO A 629 22.62 24.08 -9.18
N VAL A 630 21.59 23.47 -8.57
CA VAL A 630 20.20 23.90 -8.70
C VAL A 630 19.98 25.28 -8.06
N MET A 631 20.63 25.56 -6.92
CA MET A 631 20.57 26.87 -6.28
C MET A 631 21.37 27.91 -7.06
N TYR A 632 22.53 27.54 -7.59
CA TYR A 632 23.35 28.42 -8.41
C TYR A 632 22.61 28.88 -9.66
N ILE A 633 22.03 27.95 -10.45
CA ILE A 633 21.22 28.28 -11.63
C ILE A 633 20.04 29.19 -11.25
N ARG A 634 19.34 28.86 -10.15
CA ARG A 634 18.23 29.68 -9.65
C ARG A 634 18.68 31.10 -9.32
N GLN A 635 19.82 31.25 -8.65
CA GLN A 635 20.34 32.55 -8.23
C GLN A 635 20.73 33.40 -9.43
N VAL A 636 21.39 32.81 -10.44
CA VAL A 636 21.73 33.51 -11.70
C VAL A 636 20.46 33.98 -12.42
N ARG A 637 19.42 33.13 -12.53
CA ARG A 637 18.13 33.51 -13.16
C ARG A 637 17.42 34.65 -12.42
N LEU A 638 17.42 34.60 -11.09
CA LEU A 638 16.82 35.65 -10.26
C LEU A 638 17.58 36.97 -10.37
N GLN A 639 18.92 36.95 -10.39
CA GLN A 639 19.75 38.14 -10.61
C GLN A 639 19.49 38.76 -11.99
N LYS A 640 19.36 37.95 -13.04
CA LYS A 640 18.98 38.45 -14.36
C LYS A 640 17.58 39.05 -14.37
N ALA A 641 16.62 38.40 -13.71
CA ALA A 641 15.24 38.90 -13.62
C ALA A 641 15.20 40.28 -12.96
N ARG A 642 16.05 40.50 -11.97
CA ARG A 642 16.20 41.81 -11.32
C ARG A 642 16.71 42.88 -12.29
N VAL A 643 17.73 42.57 -13.09
CA VAL A 643 18.22 43.49 -14.13
C VAL A 643 17.10 43.84 -15.12
N LEU A 644 16.33 42.85 -15.59
CA LEU A 644 15.22 43.07 -16.54
C LEU A 644 14.08 43.92 -15.96
N LEU A 645 13.81 43.77 -14.65
CA LEU A 645 12.82 44.57 -13.93
C LEU A 645 13.32 46.00 -13.68
N GLU A 646 14.60 46.19 -13.38
CA GLU A 646 15.22 47.49 -13.18
C GLU A 646 15.36 48.28 -14.50
N THR A 647 15.64 47.60 -15.62
CA THR A 647 15.70 48.23 -16.96
C THR A 647 14.32 48.48 -17.57
N ARG A 648 13.25 47.95 -16.97
CA ARG A 648 11.85 48.01 -17.47
C ARG A 648 11.70 47.54 -18.91
N GLU A 649 12.47 46.52 -19.27
CA GLU A 649 12.47 45.95 -20.62
C GLU A 649 11.16 45.21 -20.95
N TYR A 650 10.46 44.72 -19.91
CA TYR A 650 9.17 44.02 -20.02
C TYR A 650 8.08 44.73 -19.22
N GLN A 651 6.82 44.61 -19.65
CA GLN A 651 5.69 45.35 -19.05
C GLN A 651 4.95 44.54 -17.98
N THR A 652 5.16 43.23 -17.93
CA THR A 652 4.47 42.36 -16.96
C THR A 652 5.41 41.40 -16.24
N VAL A 653 5.06 41.05 -15.01
CA VAL A 653 5.80 40.04 -14.21
C VAL A 653 5.81 38.68 -14.90
N ALA A 654 4.77 38.36 -15.66
CA ALA A 654 4.67 37.12 -16.41
C ALA A 654 5.72 37.06 -17.53
N GLU A 655 5.90 38.14 -18.28
CA GLU A 655 6.93 38.23 -19.33
C GLU A 655 8.34 38.06 -18.76
N VAL A 656 8.66 38.72 -17.64
CA VAL A 656 9.96 38.57 -16.97
C VAL A 656 10.16 37.14 -16.49
N SER A 657 9.14 36.54 -15.86
CA SER A 657 9.18 35.14 -15.39
C SER A 657 9.54 34.17 -16.51
N PHE A 658 8.91 34.31 -17.69
CA PHE A 658 9.19 33.44 -18.83
C PHE A 658 10.55 33.75 -19.47
N ALA A 659 10.94 35.03 -19.54
CA ALA A 659 12.23 35.45 -20.08
C ALA A 659 13.42 34.87 -19.30
N VAL A 660 13.25 34.64 -17.99
CA VAL A 660 14.26 34.00 -17.11
C VAL A 660 13.97 32.53 -16.81
N GLY A 661 13.11 31.89 -17.61
CA GLY A 661 12.95 30.43 -17.65
C GLY A 661 12.19 29.82 -16.48
N PHE A 662 11.27 30.57 -15.85
CA PHE A 662 10.35 30.04 -14.84
C PHE A 662 8.98 29.70 -15.45
N ALA A 663 8.57 28.44 -15.30
CA ALA A 663 7.32 27.92 -15.85
C ALA A 663 6.03 28.56 -15.30
N THR A 664 6.07 29.16 -14.10
CA THR A 664 4.88 29.82 -13.54
C THR A 664 5.24 31.18 -12.91
N PRO A 665 4.57 32.27 -13.32
CA PRO A 665 4.77 33.60 -12.74
C PRO A 665 4.51 33.68 -11.24
N ALA A 666 3.59 32.86 -10.71
CA ALA A 666 3.30 32.80 -9.28
C ALA A 666 4.47 32.20 -8.48
N TYR A 667 5.12 31.14 -9.01
CA TYR A 667 6.29 30.54 -8.39
C TYR A 667 7.52 31.44 -8.50
N PHE A 668 7.71 32.08 -9.67
CA PHE A 668 8.74 33.11 -9.86
C PHE A 668 8.57 34.28 -8.88
N SER A 669 7.36 34.84 -8.77
CA SER A 669 7.11 35.98 -7.88
C SER A 669 7.35 35.65 -6.42
N LYS A 670 6.99 34.42 -6.01
CA LYS A 670 7.32 33.91 -4.69
C LYS A 670 8.83 33.80 -4.49
N LEU A 671 9.55 33.12 -5.38
CA LEU A 671 11.00 32.93 -5.27
C LEU A 671 11.79 34.24 -5.38
N TYR A 672 11.34 35.17 -6.22
CA TYR A 672 11.95 36.49 -6.37
C TYR A 672 11.74 37.32 -5.10
N LYS A 673 10.53 37.29 -4.54
CA LYS A 673 10.25 37.93 -3.24
C LYS A 673 11.06 37.29 -2.11
N ASP A 674 11.18 35.96 -2.11
CA ASP A 674 11.98 35.23 -1.12
C ASP A 674 13.49 35.57 -1.26
N ALA A 675 13.98 35.87 -2.47
CA ALA A 675 15.39 36.16 -2.72
C ALA A 675 15.79 37.64 -2.62
N PHE A 676 14.87 38.57 -2.90
CA PHE A 676 15.16 40.02 -2.96
C PHE A 676 14.28 40.88 -2.05
N GLY A 677 13.38 40.27 -1.26
CA GLY A 677 12.52 40.96 -0.30
C GLY A 677 11.39 41.80 -0.90
N LYS A 678 11.45 42.13 -2.20
CA LYS A 678 10.45 42.90 -2.95
C LYS A 678 9.74 42.04 -3.97
N SER A 679 8.46 42.30 -4.21
CA SER A 679 7.72 41.62 -5.28
C SER A 679 8.22 42.12 -6.64
N PRO A 680 8.31 41.26 -7.67
CA PRO A 680 8.58 41.73 -9.03
C PRO A 680 7.60 42.82 -9.50
N SER A 681 6.35 42.76 -9.03
CA SER A 681 5.32 43.76 -9.34
C SER A 681 5.64 45.16 -8.81
N ASP A 682 6.53 45.29 -7.82
CA ASP A 682 6.88 46.58 -7.21
C ASP A 682 7.84 47.39 -8.10
N TYR A 683 8.45 46.75 -9.12
CA TYR A 683 9.40 47.38 -10.05
C TYR A 683 8.74 47.90 -11.34
N LEU A 684 7.55 47.38 -11.68
CA LEU A 684 6.83 47.63 -12.93
C LEU A 684 5.90 48.84 -12.85
#